data_AF-A0A0D0IUC8-F1
#
_entry.id   AF-A0A0D0IUC8-F1
#
_cell.length_a   1.000
_cell.length_b   1.000
_cell.length_c   1.000
_cell.angle_alpha   90.00
_cell.angle_beta   90.00
_cell.angle_gamma   90.00
#
_symmetry.space_group_name_H-M   'P 1'
#
loop_
_entity.id
_entity.type
_entity.pdbx_description
1 polymer ?
#
loop_
_entity_poly.entity_id
_entity_poly.type
_entity_poly.pdbx_seq_one_letter_code
_entity_poly.pdbx_strand_id
1 'polypeptide(L)'
;MRCGISKRKAKLFVTALMVAATAQTCFAQATGTGTKGEQPNAAWTGTTPSEANGKTVYLYNVGTKQFLGKGGRWGTEATMNVEGAPFELTYTNGTFTLTSKVKQEGGDSNGKLTLMDGTDRTSKFDKFNYFVDGKPAASENYTFTANGSTTDGYTLAITSTSSTPDEGNKSSMAGLTFYMFAEGANAHVSARLETQSTMLGIPADSTAYSKWVIVTEDQRKDAFKTVNDAHKAAVNATFLMSDFDFARNDNSCEEWKTGATSTENPTGTLSYKGNKVCKPTDAIPSTIKEYTYTSEHEYEIFTSRKHTSTIKTTEDHGPTWKRTCQESSDHTKPNSKTVTYTKTNTEEKVVGGYTYYLGNGYDEGNYTTDPITGETMTVGENRQQSYGGAWTANIHGKRGSVVQTIPTKNMIKEGWYRVSCVGFTTATKGIARLYAAAGMGNTTGSATAQSEKFATASLHRIDPANKPATYVAASKLLDTPNVNTYDASVKVYVSEKTPGVYETLSFGIQVGSAADESQDADAEAWTCFDNFKIEYLGTPPNTLILDEDQEDGAYINAQAADDNKTLQKSVVYLHRTMNTDKWNSLVLPISLNVGQVKSIFGDQVHISEFKGAYDENHPQRIIFDPITANRNDADAIAIEAGKLYLVKPTADGGMPQGQPEKTFTYNGKTIKVTNYYTIVGVTFKQQKDVKDINYSARVMGTTGNEDFDTKQQVQFVGTYVKCFENNNKIPANSYVLNGNNLGGTAGLWYYRTVETKTKGFRGWLQSVGDQPSKVFEYEIEGVVEQVNGNATAIDGIEAAQQRSANIYNLNGQLVRQGATSTEGLPSGLYIVGGKKLVVK
;
A
#
# COMPACT_ATOMS: atom_id res chain seq x y z
N MET A 1 17.85 -30.28 -43.25
CA MET A 1 18.51 -29.62 -44.40
C MET A 1 18.99 -28.24 -43.97
N ARG A 2 20.21 -27.87 -44.36
CA ARG A 2 20.83 -26.57 -44.11
C ARG A 2 20.22 -25.48 -45.00
N CYS A 3 19.92 -24.31 -44.44
CA CYS A 3 20.12 -22.95 -44.98
C CYS A 3 19.55 -21.97 -43.94
N GLY A 4 20.12 -20.84 -43.54
CA GLY A 4 21.03 -19.93 -44.23
C GLY A 4 20.52 -18.51 -43.95
N ILE A 5 21.33 -17.73 -43.26
CA ILE A 5 21.05 -16.45 -42.57
C ILE A 5 20.60 -15.31 -43.50
N SER A 6 19.71 -14.44 -43.00
CA SER A 6 19.73 -12.99 -43.29
C SER A 6 19.19 -12.20 -42.10
N LYS A 7 20.11 -11.55 -41.36
CA LYS A 7 19.84 -10.64 -40.24
C LYS A 7 19.51 -9.24 -40.78
N ARG A 8 18.29 -8.74 -40.53
CA ARG A 8 18.05 -7.28 -40.40
C ARG A 8 17.58 -7.00 -38.97
N LYS A 9 18.40 -6.26 -38.25
CA LYS A 9 18.21 -5.84 -36.85
C LYS A 9 17.11 -4.78 -36.78
N ALA A 10 15.93 -5.15 -36.30
CA ALA A 10 15.03 -4.22 -35.63
C ALA A 10 15.29 -4.38 -34.12
N LYS A 11 15.75 -3.30 -33.47
CA LYS A 11 15.89 -3.23 -32.02
C LYS A 11 14.49 -3.18 -31.41
N LEU A 12 13.98 -4.33 -31.00
CA LEU A 12 12.82 -4.44 -30.11
C LEU A 12 13.36 -4.54 -28.68
N PHE A 13 13.15 -3.50 -27.88
CA PHE A 13 13.31 -3.57 -26.43
C PHE A 13 12.22 -4.51 -25.90
N VAL A 14 12.57 -5.78 -25.71
CA VAL A 14 11.74 -6.75 -24.98
C VAL A 14 12.19 -6.72 -23.54
N THR A 15 11.38 -6.13 -22.68
CA THR A 15 11.44 -6.30 -21.24
C THR A 15 11.12 -7.77 -20.96
N ALA A 16 12.15 -8.59 -20.76
CA ALA A 16 12.00 -10.00 -20.46
C ALA A 16 11.57 -10.17 -19.00
N LEU A 17 10.25 -10.29 -18.78
CA LEU A 17 9.67 -10.85 -17.57
C LEU A 17 9.92 -12.37 -17.61
N MET A 18 11.06 -12.83 -17.09
CA MET A 18 11.25 -14.27 -16.85
C MET A 18 10.78 -14.61 -15.44
N VAL A 19 9.53 -15.06 -15.37
CA VAL A 19 8.97 -15.80 -14.24
C VAL A 19 9.66 -17.17 -14.21
N ALA A 20 10.70 -17.29 -13.39
CA ALA A 20 11.19 -18.58 -12.93
C ALA A 20 10.69 -18.77 -11.50
N ALA A 21 9.59 -19.51 -11.37
CA ALA A 21 9.12 -20.03 -10.09
C ALA A 21 10.11 -21.09 -9.60
N THR A 22 11.08 -20.68 -8.78
CA THR A 22 11.82 -21.57 -7.90
C THR A 22 11.42 -21.24 -6.48
N ALA A 23 10.70 -22.17 -5.84
CA ALA A 23 10.43 -22.12 -4.41
C ALA A 23 11.76 -22.06 -3.66
N GLN A 24 12.11 -20.87 -3.16
CA GLN A 24 13.22 -20.70 -2.24
C GLN A 24 12.67 -20.74 -0.83
N THR A 25 13.03 -21.82 -0.15
CA THR A 25 12.90 -22.07 1.28
C THR A 25 13.22 -20.81 2.09
N CYS A 26 12.24 -20.35 2.87
CA CYS A 26 12.39 -19.34 3.90
C CYS A 26 13.38 -19.85 4.96
N PHE A 27 14.63 -19.40 4.88
CA PHE A 27 15.64 -19.67 5.90
C PHE A 27 15.31 -18.90 7.18
N ALA A 28 15.24 -19.63 8.29
CA ALA A 28 15.30 -19.09 9.64
C ALA A 28 16.60 -18.26 9.80
N GLN A 29 16.47 -17.01 10.25
CA GLN A 29 17.63 -16.25 10.69
C GLN A 29 18.17 -16.87 11.98
N ALA A 30 19.32 -17.54 11.86
CA ALA A 30 20.25 -17.71 12.96
C ALA A 30 20.86 -16.34 13.26
N THR A 31 20.33 -15.63 14.26
CA THR A 31 21.05 -14.53 14.90
C THR A 31 22.11 -15.11 15.84
N GLY A 32 23.26 -14.42 15.89
CA GLY A 32 24.47 -14.85 16.58
C GLY A 32 24.24 -15.33 18.02
N THR A 33 25.06 -16.31 18.39
CA THR A 33 25.17 -16.96 19.69
C THR A 33 24.91 -16.05 20.88
N GLY A 34 23.71 -16.20 21.45
CA GLY A 34 23.28 -15.61 22.71
C GLY A 34 21.94 -16.22 23.10
N THR A 35 21.96 -17.44 23.64
CA THR A 35 20.78 -18.11 24.20
C THR A 35 20.11 -17.23 25.25
N LYS A 36 18.96 -16.63 24.90
CA LYS A 36 17.78 -16.33 25.76
C LYS A 36 16.71 -15.57 24.96
N GLY A 37 15.59 -16.25 24.68
CA GLY A 37 14.36 -15.64 24.16
C GLY A 37 13.90 -16.21 22.82
N GLU A 38 13.57 -17.50 22.75
CA GLU A 38 12.82 -18.04 21.62
C GLU A 38 11.48 -17.28 21.50
N GLN A 39 11.29 -16.58 20.38
CA GLN A 39 10.01 -15.99 20.03
C GLN A 39 9.00 -17.13 19.81
N PRO A 40 7.80 -17.10 20.42
CA PRO A 40 6.79 -18.13 20.16
C PRO A 40 6.42 -18.14 18.68
N ASN A 41 6.24 -19.34 18.12
CA ASN A 41 5.91 -19.55 16.69
C ASN A 41 4.57 -18.94 16.26
N ALA A 42 3.69 -18.56 17.20
CA ALA A 42 2.42 -17.90 16.93
C ALA A 42 2.35 -16.53 17.62
N ALA A 43 1.84 -15.51 16.91
CA ALA A 43 1.55 -14.18 17.45
C ALA A 43 0.46 -14.19 18.55
N TRP A 44 -0.23 -15.31 18.74
CA TRP A 44 -1.39 -15.48 19.60
C TRP A 44 -1.22 -16.68 20.53
N THR A 45 -1.65 -16.55 21.80
CA THR A 45 -1.62 -17.63 22.79
C THR A 45 -2.64 -18.74 22.51
N GLY A 46 -3.78 -18.39 21.91
CA GLY A 46 -4.85 -19.31 21.55
C GLY A 46 -5.60 -19.94 22.74
N THR A 47 -6.59 -20.77 22.45
CA THR A 47 -7.39 -21.50 23.45
C THR A 47 -7.76 -22.90 22.95
N THR A 48 -8.26 -23.75 23.83
CA THR A 48 -8.82 -25.06 23.44
C THR A 48 -10.22 -24.90 22.83
N PRO A 49 -10.67 -25.83 21.95
CA PRO A 49 -12.04 -25.81 21.45
C PRO A 49 -13.10 -25.81 22.56
N SER A 50 -12.88 -26.56 23.65
CA SER A 50 -13.82 -26.63 24.79
C SER A 50 -13.96 -25.30 25.53
N GLU A 51 -12.87 -24.56 25.74
CA GLU A 51 -12.88 -23.26 26.40
C GLU A 51 -13.41 -22.13 25.50
N ALA A 52 -13.35 -22.34 24.19
CA ALA A 52 -13.91 -21.46 23.18
C ALA A 52 -15.42 -21.67 22.95
N ASN A 53 -16.04 -22.67 23.59
CA ASN A 53 -17.44 -23.00 23.37
C ASN A 53 -18.36 -21.80 23.65
N GLY A 54 -19.22 -21.46 22.67
CA GLY A 54 -20.13 -20.32 22.70
C GLY A 54 -19.48 -18.95 22.48
N LYS A 55 -18.18 -18.89 22.14
CA LYS A 55 -17.46 -17.63 21.92
C LYS A 55 -17.29 -17.33 20.43
N THR A 56 -17.14 -16.05 20.10
CA THR A 56 -16.60 -15.62 18.81
C THR A 56 -15.11 -15.95 18.74
N VAL A 57 -14.71 -16.66 17.70
CA VAL A 57 -13.33 -17.06 17.43
C VAL A 57 -12.90 -16.73 16.01
N TYR A 58 -11.58 -16.67 15.85
CA TYR A 58 -10.87 -16.51 14.59
C TYR A 58 -9.82 -17.62 14.50
N LEU A 59 -9.61 -18.18 13.32
CA LEU A 59 -8.57 -19.17 13.11
C LEU A 59 -7.32 -18.49 12.56
N TYR A 60 -6.20 -18.58 13.28
CA TYR A 60 -4.90 -18.04 12.86
C TYR A 60 -3.98 -19.19 12.42
N ASN A 61 -3.40 -19.10 11.23
CA ASN A 61 -2.50 -20.13 10.73
C ASN A 61 -1.05 -19.83 11.13
N VAL A 62 -0.34 -20.84 11.63
CA VAL A 62 1.05 -20.70 12.11
C VAL A 62 2.02 -20.49 10.94
N GLY A 63 1.86 -21.25 9.85
CA GLY A 63 2.75 -21.20 8.70
C GLY A 63 2.67 -19.89 7.90
N THR A 64 1.46 -19.41 7.64
CA THR A 64 1.25 -18.18 6.85
C THR A 64 1.27 -16.91 7.70
N LYS A 65 1.14 -17.04 9.03
CA LYS A 65 0.99 -15.92 9.97
C LYS A 65 -0.22 -15.02 9.69
N GLN A 66 -1.26 -15.59 9.10
CA GLN A 66 -2.50 -14.88 8.70
C GLN A 66 -3.74 -15.53 9.31
N PHE A 67 -4.87 -14.84 9.25
CA PHE A 67 -6.16 -15.39 9.69
C PHE A 67 -6.89 -16.07 8.54
N LEU A 68 -7.72 -17.06 8.87
CA LEU A 68 -8.70 -17.62 7.95
C LEU A 68 -9.79 -16.57 7.70
N GLY A 69 -9.80 -16.01 6.50
CA GLY A 69 -10.81 -15.10 6.00
C GLY A 69 -11.70 -15.76 4.95
N LYS A 70 -12.25 -14.91 4.09
CA LYS A 70 -13.09 -15.26 2.94
C LYS A 70 -12.50 -14.62 1.68
N GLY A 71 -12.78 -15.20 0.53
CA GLY A 71 -12.35 -14.64 -0.74
C GLY A 71 -12.46 -15.67 -1.85
N GLY A 72 -11.57 -15.56 -2.84
CA GLY A 72 -11.40 -16.58 -3.87
C GLY A 72 -12.68 -16.91 -4.65
N ARG A 73 -12.97 -18.19 -4.82
CA ARG A 73 -14.14 -18.63 -5.57
C ARG A 73 -15.43 -18.15 -4.92
N TRP A 74 -16.33 -17.62 -5.74
CA TRP A 74 -17.62 -17.05 -5.29
C TRP A 74 -17.52 -15.92 -4.25
N GLY A 75 -16.31 -15.51 -3.83
CA GLY A 75 -16.08 -14.54 -2.76
C GLY A 75 -16.24 -15.10 -1.34
N THR A 76 -16.49 -16.41 -1.20
CA THR A 76 -16.72 -17.07 0.10
C THR A 76 -15.87 -18.32 0.31
N GLU A 77 -14.97 -18.62 -0.62
CA GLU A 77 -13.91 -19.62 -0.41
C GLU A 77 -13.04 -19.18 0.76
N ALA A 78 -12.64 -20.15 1.58
CA ALA A 78 -11.79 -19.90 2.73
C ALA A 78 -10.37 -19.57 2.25
N THR A 79 -9.90 -18.35 2.52
CA THR A 79 -8.59 -17.84 2.10
C THR A 79 -7.82 -17.31 3.29
N MET A 80 -6.50 -17.23 3.18
CA MET A 80 -5.66 -16.58 4.17
C MET A 80 -5.64 -15.08 3.96
N ASN A 81 -6.11 -14.31 4.95
CA ASN A 81 -6.24 -12.86 4.84
C ASN A 81 -5.57 -12.16 6.03
N VAL A 82 -5.40 -10.84 5.89
CA VAL A 82 -4.95 -9.99 7.00
C VAL A 82 -5.95 -10.00 8.16
N GLU A 83 -7.25 -10.09 7.89
CA GLU A 83 -8.32 -10.17 8.91
C GLU A 83 -9.11 -11.46 8.75
N GLY A 84 -9.57 -12.02 9.87
CA GLY A 84 -10.23 -13.31 9.91
C GLY A 84 -11.75 -13.22 9.84
N ALA A 85 -12.38 -14.20 9.21
CA ALA A 85 -13.81 -14.39 9.31
C ALA A 85 -14.17 -14.73 10.77
N PRO A 86 -15.14 -14.01 11.39
CA PRO A 86 -15.62 -14.33 12.72
C PRO A 86 -16.51 -15.57 12.70
N PHE A 87 -16.23 -16.53 13.59
CA PHE A 87 -17.04 -17.73 13.79
C PHE A 87 -17.55 -17.82 15.22
N GLU A 88 -18.77 -18.29 15.41
CA GLU A 88 -19.19 -18.85 16.70
C GLU A 88 -18.78 -20.31 16.78
N LEU A 89 -18.04 -20.68 17.82
CA LEU A 89 -17.61 -22.05 18.04
C LEU A 89 -18.60 -22.80 18.94
N THR A 90 -19.11 -23.94 18.47
CA THR A 90 -19.90 -24.87 19.30
C THR A 90 -19.12 -26.16 19.48
N TYR A 91 -18.79 -26.51 20.73
CA TYR A 91 -18.06 -27.72 21.09
C TYR A 91 -18.98 -28.78 21.66
N THR A 92 -18.85 -30.03 21.23
CA THR A 92 -19.64 -31.16 21.71
C THR A 92 -18.80 -32.45 21.63
N ASN A 93 -18.60 -33.11 22.77
CA ASN A 93 -18.02 -34.46 22.88
C ASN A 93 -16.74 -34.69 22.05
N GLY A 94 -15.74 -33.79 22.13
CA GLY A 94 -14.47 -33.95 21.40
C GLY A 94 -14.45 -33.37 19.98
N THR A 95 -15.59 -32.85 19.50
CA THR A 95 -15.73 -32.22 18.18
C THR A 95 -16.25 -30.79 18.31
N PHE A 96 -16.12 -29.99 17.26
CA PHE A 96 -16.70 -28.65 17.20
C PHE A 96 -17.15 -28.24 15.81
N THR A 97 -18.06 -27.26 15.74
CA THR A 97 -18.46 -26.60 14.49
C THR A 97 -18.19 -25.10 14.56
N LEU A 98 -17.98 -24.48 13.40
CA LEU A 98 -17.71 -23.04 13.26
C LEU A 98 -18.82 -22.40 12.43
N THR A 99 -19.76 -21.74 13.10
CA THR A 99 -20.86 -21.01 12.44
C THR A 99 -20.37 -19.62 12.06
N SER A 100 -20.35 -19.30 10.78
CA SER A 100 -19.88 -18.03 10.27
C SER A 100 -20.84 -16.90 10.64
N LYS A 101 -20.30 -15.83 11.20
CA LYS A 101 -21.05 -14.61 11.46
C LYS A 101 -21.17 -13.72 10.22
N VAL A 102 -20.33 -13.96 9.20
CA VAL A 102 -20.35 -13.21 7.93
C VAL A 102 -21.67 -13.38 7.17
N LYS A 103 -22.30 -14.56 7.17
CA LYS A 103 -23.59 -14.74 6.46
C LYS A 103 -24.80 -14.08 7.13
N GLN A 104 -24.67 -13.62 8.38
CA GLN A 104 -25.72 -12.79 8.98
C GLN A 104 -25.87 -11.47 8.22
N GLU A 105 -24.80 -11.00 7.57
CA GLU A 105 -24.79 -9.79 6.75
C GLU A 105 -25.52 -10.02 5.41
N GLY A 106 -25.47 -11.23 4.82
CA GLY A 106 -26.15 -11.60 3.57
C GLY A 106 -27.54 -12.26 3.70
N GLY A 107 -28.03 -12.50 4.92
CA GLY A 107 -29.40 -13.01 5.19
C GLY A 107 -29.56 -14.52 5.46
N ASP A 108 -28.48 -15.28 5.68
CA ASP A 108 -28.51 -16.71 6.04
C ASP A 108 -27.71 -16.94 7.33
N SER A 109 -28.37 -16.92 8.48
CA SER A 109 -27.70 -16.94 9.80
C SER A 109 -27.03 -18.26 10.19
N ASN A 110 -27.07 -19.29 9.33
CA ASN A 110 -26.69 -20.66 9.68
C ASN A 110 -25.50 -21.20 8.88
N GLY A 111 -24.84 -20.36 8.08
CA GLY A 111 -23.64 -20.76 7.33
C GLY A 111 -22.52 -21.27 8.24
N LYS A 112 -21.85 -22.35 7.83
CA LYS A 112 -20.72 -22.94 8.56
C LYS A 112 -19.50 -23.07 7.68
N LEU A 113 -18.31 -23.06 8.29
CA LEU A 113 -17.09 -23.49 7.61
C LEU A 113 -17.25 -24.94 7.16
N THR A 114 -17.28 -25.16 5.85
CA THR A 114 -17.69 -26.44 5.25
C THR A 114 -16.70 -26.90 4.19
N LEU A 115 -16.34 -28.18 4.22
CA LEU A 115 -15.56 -28.86 3.18
C LEU A 115 -16.48 -29.31 2.04
N MET A 116 -16.18 -28.85 0.82
CA MET A 116 -16.91 -29.25 -0.38
C MET A 116 -16.46 -30.63 -0.87
N ASP A 117 -17.43 -31.50 -1.14
CA ASP A 117 -17.16 -32.92 -1.44
C ASP A 117 -17.33 -33.31 -2.91
N GLY A 118 -17.59 -32.33 -3.78
CA GLY A 118 -17.75 -32.55 -5.22
C GLY A 118 -19.15 -33.01 -5.63
N THR A 119 -20.13 -33.05 -4.72
CA THR A 119 -21.53 -33.40 -5.05
C THR A 119 -22.31 -32.19 -5.56
N ASP A 120 -23.46 -32.45 -6.21
CA ASP A 120 -24.41 -31.43 -6.69
C ASP A 120 -24.92 -30.52 -5.56
N ARG A 121 -24.93 -31.02 -4.31
CA ARG A 121 -25.43 -30.29 -3.14
C ARG A 121 -24.42 -29.31 -2.58
N THR A 122 -23.13 -29.67 -2.56
CA THR A 122 -22.07 -28.78 -2.05
C THR A 122 -21.47 -27.93 -3.16
N SER A 123 -21.05 -28.55 -4.26
CA SER A 123 -20.56 -27.98 -5.53
C SER A 123 -19.77 -29.06 -6.29
N LYS A 124 -20.06 -29.24 -7.58
CA LYS A 124 -19.31 -30.18 -8.47
C LYS A 124 -17.87 -29.74 -8.74
N PHE A 125 -17.60 -28.45 -8.65
CA PHE A 125 -16.38 -27.84 -9.18
C PHE A 125 -15.37 -27.43 -8.11
N ASP A 126 -15.78 -27.48 -6.83
CA ASP A 126 -15.02 -26.92 -5.72
C ASP A 126 -14.59 -28.00 -4.71
N LYS A 127 -14.58 -29.27 -5.14
CA LYS A 127 -14.13 -30.42 -4.33
C LYS A 127 -12.76 -30.15 -3.71
N PHE A 128 -12.60 -30.51 -2.42
CA PHE A 128 -11.41 -30.29 -1.59
C PHE A 128 -11.20 -28.86 -1.08
N ASN A 129 -12.06 -27.91 -1.45
CA ASN A 129 -11.97 -26.54 -0.94
C ASN A 129 -12.91 -26.35 0.25
N TYR A 130 -12.53 -25.41 1.13
CA TYR A 130 -13.37 -24.98 2.22
C TYR A 130 -14.07 -23.67 1.85
N PHE A 131 -15.31 -23.51 2.30
CA PHE A 131 -16.04 -22.24 2.21
C PHE A 131 -16.52 -21.84 3.58
N VAL A 132 -16.44 -20.55 3.88
CA VAL A 132 -16.86 -20.02 5.18
C VAL A 132 -18.38 -19.99 5.33
N ASP A 133 -19.11 -20.17 4.23
CA ASP A 133 -20.53 -19.90 4.13
C ASP A 133 -21.37 -21.14 3.77
N GLY A 134 -20.79 -22.34 3.87
CA GLY A 134 -21.46 -23.59 3.48
C GLY A 134 -22.76 -23.83 4.26
N LYS A 135 -23.79 -24.31 3.55
CA LYS A 135 -25.12 -24.56 4.11
C LYS A 135 -25.15 -25.92 4.83
N PRO A 136 -25.47 -25.98 6.13
CA PRO A 136 -25.50 -27.27 6.85
C PRO A 136 -26.49 -28.29 6.27
N ALA A 137 -27.57 -27.84 5.63
CA ALA A 137 -28.52 -28.72 4.95
C ALA A 137 -27.97 -29.39 3.68
N ALA A 138 -26.87 -28.87 3.12
CA ALA A 138 -26.25 -29.40 1.91
C ALA A 138 -25.28 -30.55 2.20
N SER A 139 -24.61 -30.54 3.35
CA SER A 139 -23.63 -31.55 3.76
C SER A 139 -23.30 -31.43 5.25
N GLU A 140 -22.98 -32.54 5.90
CA GLU A 140 -22.50 -32.61 7.28
C GLU A 140 -20.99 -32.31 7.43
N ASN A 141 -20.30 -32.01 6.33
CA ASN A 141 -18.85 -31.77 6.29
C ASN A 141 -18.46 -30.39 6.89
N TYR A 142 -18.94 -30.07 8.09
CA TYR A 142 -18.63 -28.86 8.86
C TYR A 142 -18.24 -29.14 10.33
N THR A 143 -18.01 -30.42 10.67
CA THR A 143 -17.69 -30.85 12.04
C THR A 143 -16.22 -31.24 12.13
N PHE A 144 -15.48 -30.59 13.02
CA PHE A 144 -14.04 -30.68 13.14
C PHE A 144 -13.60 -31.35 14.44
N THR A 145 -12.43 -31.97 14.40
CA THR A 145 -11.62 -32.34 15.56
C THR A 145 -10.34 -31.54 15.55
N ALA A 146 -9.73 -31.34 16.72
CA ALA A 146 -8.47 -30.60 16.86
C ALA A 146 -7.44 -31.48 17.56
N ASN A 147 -6.31 -31.73 16.90
CA ASN A 147 -5.19 -32.50 17.42
C ASN A 147 -3.97 -31.59 17.57
N GLY A 148 -3.46 -31.41 18.80
CA GLY A 148 -2.32 -30.55 19.08
C GLY A 148 -2.47 -29.77 20.39
N SER A 149 -1.81 -28.63 20.48
CA SER A 149 -1.77 -27.77 21.66
C SER A 149 -1.95 -26.30 21.27
N THR A 150 -2.22 -25.43 22.25
CA THR A 150 -2.25 -23.98 22.04
C THR A 150 -0.86 -23.40 21.70
N THR A 151 0.22 -24.07 22.13
CA THR A 151 1.61 -23.63 21.89
C THR A 151 2.10 -23.98 20.49
N ASP A 152 1.85 -25.22 20.03
CA ASP A 152 2.33 -25.70 18.73
C ASP A 152 1.30 -25.50 17.60
N GLY A 153 0.07 -25.15 17.97
CA GLY A 153 -1.09 -25.12 17.08
C GLY A 153 -1.76 -26.48 16.91
N TYR A 154 -3.04 -26.44 16.55
CA TYR A 154 -3.87 -27.61 16.28
C TYR A 154 -3.85 -27.96 14.80
N THR A 155 -3.76 -29.23 14.48
CA THR A 155 -4.18 -29.76 13.18
C THR A 155 -5.68 -30.00 13.24
N LEU A 156 -6.45 -29.25 12.45
CA LEU A 156 -7.90 -29.37 12.38
C LEU A 156 -8.26 -30.44 11.35
N ALA A 157 -9.08 -31.42 11.75
CA ALA A 157 -9.42 -32.57 10.92
C ALA A 157 -10.93 -32.75 10.79
N ILE A 158 -11.36 -33.20 9.61
CA ILE A 158 -12.75 -33.52 9.29
C ILE A 158 -12.85 -34.88 8.61
N THR A 159 -13.79 -35.71 9.05
CA THR A 159 -14.13 -36.96 8.37
C THR A 159 -15.35 -36.73 7.52
N SER A 160 -15.22 -36.82 6.19
CA SER A 160 -16.35 -36.58 5.30
C SER A 160 -17.35 -37.73 5.38
N THR A 161 -18.63 -37.44 5.57
CA THR A 161 -19.65 -38.49 5.81
C THR A 161 -20.41 -38.91 4.55
N SER A 162 -20.32 -38.14 3.47
CA SER A 162 -21.11 -38.28 2.22
C SER A 162 -22.57 -38.71 2.44
N SER A 163 -23.28 -38.06 3.36
CA SER A 163 -24.69 -38.36 3.56
C SER A 163 -25.48 -37.97 2.30
N THR A 164 -25.79 -38.93 1.44
CA THR A 164 -26.96 -38.79 0.56
C THR A 164 -28.19 -38.91 1.45
N PRO A 165 -29.18 -38.02 1.35
CA PRO A 165 -30.55 -38.41 1.59
C PRO A 165 -30.99 -39.21 0.37
N ASP A 166 -30.98 -40.52 0.51
CA ASP A 166 -31.70 -41.57 -0.23
C ASP A 166 -31.60 -41.66 -1.77
N GLU A 167 -31.18 -40.64 -2.52
CA GLU A 167 -31.04 -40.67 -3.99
C GLU A 167 -29.83 -39.84 -4.48
N GLY A 168 -28.72 -40.49 -4.86
CA GLY A 168 -27.57 -39.83 -5.50
C GLY A 168 -26.25 -40.62 -5.46
N ASN A 169 -25.27 -40.25 -6.31
CA ASN A 169 -23.90 -40.79 -6.26
C ASN A 169 -23.18 -40.31 -4.98
N LYS A 170 -22.63 -41.25 -4.20
CA LYS A 170 -21.82 -40.92 -3.01
C LYS A 170 -20.53 -40.21 -3.40
N SER A 171 -20.11 -39.22 -2.62
CA SER A 171 -18.81 -38.57 -2.84
C SER A 171 -17.68 -39.57 -2.65
N SER A 172 -16.66 -39.51 -3.50
CA SER A 172 -15.39 -40.24 -3.31
C SER A 172 -14.64 -39.88 -2.02
N MET A 173 -15.04 -38.82 -1.31
CA MET A 173 -14.43 -38.39 -0.05
C MET A 173 -15.06 -39.08 1.17
N ALA A 174 -16.17 -39.81 0.99
CA ALA A 174 -16.89 -40.52 2.05
C ALA A 174 -15.98 -41.40 2.91
N GLY A 175 -16.09 -41.26 4.23
CA GLY A 175 -15.34 -42.04 5.21
C GLY A 175 -13.85 -41.70 5.31
N LEU A 176 -13.36 -40.72 4.54
CA LEU A 176 -11.97 -40.27 4.59
C LEU A 176 -11.81 -39.05 5.50
N THR A 177 -10.68 -39.01 6.21
CA THR A 177 -10.31 -37.91 7.11
C THR A 177 -9.33 -36.96 6.43
N PHE A 178 -9.63 -35.67 6.50
CA PHE A 178 -8.88 -34.59 5.88
C PHE A 178 -8.43 -33.56 6.90
N TYR A 179 -7.21 -33.07 6.77
CA TYR A 179 -6.66 -31.94 7.51
C TYR A 179 -6.84 -30.63 6.75
N MET A 180 -7.13 -29.55 7.47
CA MET A 180 -7.14 -28.21 6.91
C MET A 180 -5.72 -27.70 6.68
N PHE A 181 -5.44 -27.21 5.47
CA PHE A 181 -4.12 -26.74 5.07
C PHE A 181 -4.20 -25.40 4.33
N ALA A 182 -3.39 -24.44 4.75
CA ALA A 182 -3.24 -23.17 4.04
C ALA A 182 -2.22 -23.32 2.90
N GLU A 183 -2.60 -23.02 1.66
CA GLU A 183 -1.70 -23.17 0.50
C GLU A 183 -0.55 -22.15 0.47
N GLY A 184 -0.66 -21.09 1.25
CA GLY A 184 0.27 -19.97 1.27
C GLY A 184 -0.34 -18.73 1.90
N ALA A 185 0.47 -17.68 2.07
CA ALA A 185 -0.06 -16.37 2.43
C ALA A 185 -0.90 -15.82 1.27
N ASN A 186 -2.04 -15.18 1.57
CA ASN A 186 -3.02 -14.69 0.58
C ASN A 186 -3.57 -15.78 -0.36
N ALA A 187 -3.47 -17.06 0.01
CA ALA A 187 -3.90 -18.20 -0.79
C ALA A 187 -5.13 -18.88 -0.18
N HIS A 188 -5.78 -19.75 -0.96
CA HIS A 188 -6.92 -20.54 -0.49
C HIS A 188 -6.53 -21.62 0.50
N VAL A 189 -7.53 -22.15 1.21
CA VAL A 189 -7.41 -23.27 2.14
C VAL A 189 -8.04 -24.50 1.54
N SER A 190 -7.31 -25.60 1.62
CA SER A 190 -7.66 -26.86 0.99
C SER A 190 -7.60 -28.03 1.98
N ALA A 191 -8.22 -29.13 1.61
CA ALA A 191 -8.22 -30.37 2.37
C ALA A 191 -7.03 -31.26 1.99
N ARG A 192 -6.33 -31.76 2.99
CA ARG A 192 -5.22 -32.71 2.84
C ARG A 192 -5.57 -34.07 3.42
N LEU A 193 -5.38 -35.16 2.68
CA LEU A 193 -5.71 -36.50 3.16
C LEU A 193 -4.73 -36.93 4.27
N GLU A 194 -5.26 -37.46 5.38
CA GLU A 194 -4.46 -37.84 6.56
C GLU A 194 -3.36 -38.88 6.26
N THR A 195 -3.62 -39.83 5.36
CA THR A 195 -2.80 -41.02 5.16
C THR A 195 -1.86 -40.96 3.94
N GLN A 196 -1.71 -39.80 3.28
CA GLN A 196 -0.85 -39.68 2.09
C GLN A 196 0.13 -38.51 2.21
N SER A 197 1.35 -38.70 1.67
CA SER A 197 2.38 -37.67 1.61
C SER A 197 2.33 -36.82 0.33
N THR A 198 1.51 -37.17 -0.68
CA THR A 198 1.31 -36.37 -1.92
C THR A 198 -0.07 -36.56 -2.56
N MET A 199 -0.42 -35.63 -3.46
CA MET A 199 -1.69 -35.43 -4.18
C MET A 199 -2.95 -35.31 -3.31
N LEU A 200 -2.77 -35.10 -2.00
CA LEU A 200 -2.93 -33.81 -1.31
C LEU A 200 -2.50 -34.10 0.15
N GLY A 201 -1.25 -34.50 0.39
CA GLY A 201 -0.71 -34.71 1.73
C GLY A 201 -0.17 -33.42 2.36
N ILE A 202 0.19 -33.44 3.65
CA ILE A 202 0.97 -32.35 4.26
C ILE A 202 2.45 -32.56 3.89
N PRO A 203 3.09 -31.65 3.13
CA PRO A 203 4.52 -31.74 2.87
C PRO A 203 5.32 -31.64 4.19
N ALA A 204 6.36 -32.46 4.33
CA ALA A 204 7.13 -32.53 5.57
C ALA A 204 7.80 -31.19 5.94
N ASP A 205 8.16 -30.38 4.95
CA ASP A 205 8.72 -29.03 5.06
C ASP A 205 7.65 -27.93 5.25
N SER A 206 6.37 -28.26 5.09
CA SER A 206 5.24 -27.31 5.18
C SER A 206 4.27 -27.62 6.32
N THR A 207 4.73 -28.33 7.36
CA THR A 207 3.86 -28.75 8.48
C THR A 207 3.21 -27.58 9.22
N ALA A 208 3.89 -26.43 9.31
CA ALA A 208 3.35 -25.22 9.94
C ALA A 208 2.07 -24.68 9.25
N TYR A 209 1.92 -24.90 7.95
CA TYR A 209 0.74 -24.47 7.18
C TYR A 209 -0.52 -25.31 7.49
N SER A 210 -0.36 -26.45 8.17
CA SER A 210 -1.46 -27.27 8.69
C SER A 210 -1.85 -26.97 10.14
N LYS A 211 -1.14 -26.02 10.79
CA LYS A 211 -1.31 -25.70 12.20
C LYS A 211 -2.10 -24.42 12.38
N TRP A 212 -3.11 -24.49 13.24
CA TRP A 212 -4.10 -23.46 13.49
C TRP A 212 -4.19 -23.13 14.97
N VAL A 213 -4.28 -21.85 15.27
CA VAL A 213 -4.52 -21.32 16.62
C VAL A 213 -5.96 -20.79 16.65
N ILE A 214 -6.74 -21.25 17.62
CA ILE A 214 -8.10 -20.74 17.85
C ILE A 214 -7.96 -19.52 18.75
N VAL A 215 -8.24 -18.34 18.20
CA VAL A 215 -8.09 -17.04 18.89
C VAL A 215 -9.48 -16.50 19.22
N THR A 216 -9.75 -16.20 20.49
CA THR A 216 -11.03 -15.58 20.89
C THR A 216 -11.02 -14.08 20.64
N GLU A 217 -12.19 -13.49 20.48
CA GLU A 217 -12.34 -12.03 20.41
C GLU A 217 -11.76 -11.31 21.65
N ASP A 218 -11.92 -11.89 22.84
CA ASP A 218 -11.35 -11.36 24.08
C ASP A 218 -9.83 -11.33 24.05
N GLN A 219 -9.18 -12.38 23.53
CA GLN A 219 -7.72 -12.41 23.37
C GLN A 219 -7.23 -11.31 22.42
N ARG A 220 -7.99 -11.01 21.36
CA ARG A 220 -7.69 -9.91 20.44
C ARG A 220 -7.79 -8.55 21.14
N LYS A 221 -8.82 -8.34 21.96
CA LYS A 221 -8.98 -7.12 22.77
C LYS A 221 -7.89 -7.00 23.84
N ASP A 222 -7.52 -8.10 24.49
CA ASP A 222 -6.48 -8.11 25.52
C ASP A 222 -5.09 -7.82 24.96
N ALA A 223 -4.82 -8.17 23.70
CA ALA A 223 -3.53 -7.87 23.06
C ALA A 223 -3.20 -6.37 23.06
N PHE A 224 -4.21 -5.48 23.01
CA PHE A 224 -4.03 -4.03 23.13
C PHE A 224 -3.37 -3.60 24.44
N LYS A 225 -3.52 -4.40 25.52
CA LYS A 225 -2.94 -4.10 26.83
C LYS A 225 -1.44 -4.36 26.87
N THR A 226 -0.95 -5.32 26.06
CA THR A 226 0.43 -5.81 26.10
C THR A 226 1.30 -5.31 24.95
N VAL A 227 0.76 -4.57 23.98
CA VAL A 227 1.51 -4.14 22.76
C VAL A 227 2.76 -3.30 23.06
N ASN A 228 2.76 -2.58 24.18
CA ASN A 228 3.89 -1.77 24.63
C ASN A 228 5.00 -2.61 25.27
N ASP A 229 4.72 -3.88 25.59
CA ASP A 229 5.73 -4.77 26.15
C ASP A 229 6.85 -4.99 25.15
N ALA A 230 8.03 -5.24 25.70
CA ALA A 230 9.22 -5.51 24.94
C ALA A 230 8.98 -6.63 23.90
N HIS A 231 9.42 -6.39 22.66
CA HIS A 231 9.35 -7.36 21.55
C HIS A 231 7.95 -7.82 21.10
N LYS A 232 6.86 -7.20 21.56
CA LYS A 232 5.50 -7.51 21.05
C LYS A 232 5.28 -6.86 19.68
N ALA A 233 4.67 -7.58 18.74
CA ALA A 233 4.28 -7.02 17.44
C ALA A 233 3.13 -6.02 17.57
N ALA A 234 2.85 -5.26 16.51
CA ALA A 234 1.63 -4.47 16.44
C ALA A 234 0.38 -5.38 16.53
N VAL A 235 -0.69 -4.89 17.13
CA VAL A 235 -1.93 -5.66 17.25
C VAL A 235 -2.77 -5.44 16.00
N ASN A 236 -3.22 -6.51 15.37
CA ASN A 236 -4.19 -6.41 14.29
C ASN A 236 -5.56 -5.99 14.84
N ALA A 237 -5.95 -4.77 14.49
CA ALA A 237 -7.16 -4.09 14.91
C ALA A 237 -8.17 -3.92 13.75
N THR A 238 -7.99 -4.63 12.63
CA THR A 238 -8.88 -4.53 11.47
C THR A 238 -10.32 -4.92 11.81
N PHE A 239 -10.53 -5.85 12.75
CA PHE A 239 -11.86 -6.19 13.29
C PHE A 239 -12.68 -5.02 13.89
N LEU A 240 -12.08 -3.83 14.05
CA LEU A 240 -12.79 -2.61 14.43
C LEU A 240 -13.59 -1.98 13.28
N MET A 241 -13.27 -2.32 12.03
CA MET A 241 -13.92 -1.80 10.83
C MET A 241 -14.89 -2.81 10.23
N SER A 242 -15.81 -2.31 9.41
CA SER A 242 -16.69 -3.07 8.54
C SER A 242 -16.07 -3.28 7.17
N ASP A 243 -16.32 -4.43 6.53
CA ASP A 243 -15.96 -4.77 5.15
C ASP A 243 -14.59 -4.24 4.69
N PHE A 244 -13.52 -4.81 5.24
CA PHE A 244 -12.15 -4.34 4.98
C PHE A 244 -11.65 -4.65 3.57
N ASP A 245 -12.21 -5.68 2.93
CA ASP A 245 -11.84 -6.25 1.64
C ASP A 245 -12.94 -6.13 0.58
N PHE A 246 -13.97 -5.31 0.84
CA PHE A 246 -15.04 -5.00 -0.12
C PHE A 246 -15.69 -6.25 -0.73
N ALA A 247 -15.81 -7.28 0.10
CA ALA A 247 -16.06 -8.63 -0.36
C ALA A 247 -17.50 -8.81 -0.84
N ARG A 248 -17.66 -9.71 -1.81
CA ARG A 248 -18.97 -10.02 -2.40
C ARG A 248 -20.01 -10.36 -1.33
N ASN A 249 -21.18 -9.72 -1.45
CA ASN A 249 -22.34 -9.90 -0.56
C ASN A 249 -22.10 -9.55 0.92
N ASP A 250 -21.07 -8.75 1.21
CA ASP A 250 -20.90 -8.13 2.52
C ASP A 250 -21.75 -6.86 2.61
N ASN A 251 -22.81 -6.89 3.41
CA ASN A 251 -23.69 -5.73 3.55
C ASN A 251 -23.12 -4.66 4.48
N SER A 252 -22.07 -4.98 5.25
CA SER A 252 -21.40 -4.01 6.12
C SER A 252 -20.64 -2.95 5.32
N CYS A 253 -20.54 -3.12 3.99
CA CYS A 253 -20.11 -2.09 3.04
C CYS A 253 -20.88 -0.77 3.19
N GLU A 254 -22.13 -0.81 3.68
CA GLU A 254 -22.96 0.38 3.90
C GLU A 254 -22.41 1.36 4.95
N GLU A 255 -21.47 0.90 5.80
CA GLU A 255 -20.76 1.74 6.75
C GLU A 255 -19.71 2.64 6.08
N TRP A 256 -19.28 2.30 4.86
CA TRP A 256 -18.44 3.15 4.04
C TRP A 256 -19.30 4.23 3.35
N LYS A 257 -19.15 5.47 3.82
CA LYS A 257 -19.89 6.63 3.32
C LYS A 257 -19.22 7.23 2.10
N THR A 258 -20.03 7.73 1.18
CA THR A 258 -19.58 8.30 -0.10
C THR A 258 -20.04 9.74 -0.27
N GLY A 259 -19.25 10.57 -0.95
CA GLY A 259 -19.60 11.97 -1.18
C GLY A 259 -18.53 12.78 -1.90
N ALA A 260 -18.95 13.86 -2.56
CA ALA A 260 -18.01 14.86 -3.07
C ALA A 260 -17.11 15.35 -1.94
N THR A 261 -15.87 15.68 -2.28
CA THR A 261 -14.91 16.29 -1.37
C THR A 261 -15.20 17.78 -1.11
N SER A 262 -16.48 18.15 -0.92
CA SER A 262 -16.83 19.42 -0.28
C SER A 262 -16.50 19.34 1.22
N THR A 263 -16.56 20.48 1.90
CA THR A 263 -16.47 20.55 3.37
C THR A 263 -17.66 19.87 4.07
N GLU A 264 -18.59 19.26 3.33
CA GLU A 264 -19.78 18.60 3.85
C GLU A 264 -19.52 17.11 4.14
N ASN A 265 -20.24 16.57 5.12
CA ASN A 265 -20.12 15.15 5.45
C ASN A 265 -20.60 14.28 4.28
N PRO A 266 -19.89 13.19 3.94
CA PRO A 266 -20.38 12.17 3.01
C PRO A 266 -21.81 11.72 3.38
N THR A 267 -22.75 11.77 2.43
CA THR A 267 -24.18 11.46 2.66
C THR A 267 -24.63 10.17 1.98
N GLY A 268 -23.88 9.67 0.99
CA GLY A 268 -24.12 8.39 0.34
C GLY A 268 -23.47 7.22 1.09
N THR A 269 -23.73 6.00 0.63
CA THR A 269 -23.11 4.77 1.13
C THR A 269 -22.65 3.92 -0.05
N LEU A 270 -21.60 3.12 0.15
CA LEU A 270 -21.31 2.03 -0.77
C LEU A 270 -22.41 0.97 -0.64
N SER A 271 -22.83 0.44 -1.78
CA SER A 271 -23.87 -0.58 -1.85
C SER A 271 -23.54 -1.56 -2.95
N TYR A 272 -23.71 -2.84 -2.66
CA TYR A 272 -23.72 -3.90 -3.67
C TYR A 272 -25.02 -3.91 -4.48
N LYS A 273 -26.15 -3.43 -3.91
CA LYS A 273 -27.47 -3.39 -4.55
C LYS A 273 -27.49 -2.32 -5.64
N GLY A 274 -27.59 -2.77 -6.91
CA GLY A 274 -27.67 -1.89 -8.09
C GLY A 274 -26.54 -2.09 -9.11
N ASN A 275 -25.47 -2.79 -8.72
CA ASN A 275 -24.26 -2.97 -9.55
C ASN A 275 -24.35 -4.18 -10.49
N LYS A 276 -25.35 -4.17 -11.38
CA LYS A 276 -25.41 -5.13 -12.49
C LYS A 276 -24.48 -4.66 -13.62
N VAL A 277 -23.41 -5.41 -13.87
CA VAL A 277 -22.55 -5.34 -15.08
C VAL A 277 -22.07 -3.92 -15.42
N CYS A 278 -21.43 -3.22 -14.48
CA CYS A 278 -20.74 -1.95 -14.80
C CYS A 278 -19.31 -2.25 -15.23
N LYS A 279 -18.92 -1.78 -16.41
CA LYS A 279 -17.53 -1.80 -16.88
C LYS A 279 -16.86 -0.48 -16.49
N PRO A 280 -15.52 -0.42 -16.38
CA PRO A 280 -14.81 0.83 -16.11
C PRO A 280 -15.15 1.98 -17.08
N THR A 281 -15.57 1.68 -18.31
CA THR A 281 -16.04 2.65 -19.31
C THR A 281 -17.42 3.24 -19.01
N ASP A 282 -18.28 2.46 -18.37
CA ASP A 282 -19.66 2.86 -18.06
C ASP A 282 -19.70 3.80 -16.85
N ALA A 283 -18.66 3.76 -16.02
CA ALA A 283 -18.50 4.57 -14.83
C ALA A 283 -17.93 5.98 -15.10
N ILE A 284 -17.55 6.30 -16.35
CA ILE A 284 -17.02 7.62 -16.71
C ILE A 284 -18.16 8.66 -16.70
N PRO A 285 -17.99 9.78 -15.97
CA PRO A 285 -18.89 10.94 -16.03
C PRO A 285 -19.29 11.31 -17.47
N SER A 286 -20.60 11.39 -17.76
CA SER A 286 -21.08 11.79 -19.09
C SER A 286 -21.95 13.04 -19.01
N THR A 287 -21.87 13.87 -20.04
CA THR A 287 -22.79 15.00 -20.22
C THR A 287 -23.95 14.54 -21.09
N ILE A 288 -25.17 14.56 -20.56
CA ILE A 288 -26.39 14.35 -21.33
C ILE A 288 -27.00 15.70 -21.72
N LYS A 289 -27.80 15.70 -22.79
CA LYS A 289 -28.67 16.83 -23.12
C LYS A 289 -30.07 16.54 -22.58
N GLU A 290 -30.57 17.38 -21.68
CA GLU A 290 -31.96 17.36 -21.25
C GLU A 290 -32.74 18.42 -22.03
N TYR A 291 -33.79 17.99 -22.70
CA TYR A 291 -34.70 18.83 -23.45
C TYR A 291 -35.96 19.09 -22.62
N THR A 292 -36.31 20.35 -22.42
CA THR A 292 -37.57 20.74 -21.79
C THR A 292 -38.57 21.15 -22.88
N TYR A 293 -39.75 20.53 -22.83
CA TYR A 293 -40.87 20.74 -23.72
C TYR A 293 -42.05 21.27 -22.91
N THR A 294 -42.59 22.43 -23.26
CA THR A 294 -43.77 22.99 -22.58
C THR A 294 -44.95 23.17 -23.53
N SER A 295 -46.16 22.99 -23.02
CA SER A 295 -47.40 23.22 -23.75
C SER A 295 -48.38 23.96 -22.85
N GLU A 296 -48.80 25.16 -23.26
CA GLU A 296 -49.95 25.83 -22.66
C GLU A 296 -51.20 25.54 -23.50
N HIS A 297 -52.23 24.98 -22.87
CA HIS A 297 -53.48 24.66 -23.53
C HIS A 297 -54.65 24.68 -22.56
N GLU A 298 -55.85 24.86 -23.10
CA GLU A 298 -57.10 24.79 -22.34
C GLU A 298 -57.43 23.34 -21.98
N TYR A 299 -57.82 23.07 -20.74
CA TYR A 299 -58.14 21.71 -20.29
C TYR A 299 -59.61 21.53 -19.86
N GLU A 300 -60.38 22.62 -19.71
CA GLU A 300 -61.81 22.60 -19.36
C GLU A 300 -62.72 23.07 -20.51
N ILE A 301 -63.88 22.41 -20.71
CA ILE A 301 -64.83 22.72 -21.80
C ILE A 301 -65.53 24.08 -21.61
N PHE A 302 -65.93 24.40 -20.39
CA PHE A 302 -66.91 25.46 -20.13
C PHE A 302 -66.32 26.79 -19.62
N THR A 303 -65.07 26.77 -19.15
CA THR A 303 -64.42 27.91 -18.46
C THR A 303 -63.21 28.47 -19.21
N SER A 304 -62.79 27.81 -20.30
CA SER A 304 -61.56 28.12 -21.06
C SER A 304 -60.29 28.23 -20.19
N ARG A 305 -60.25 27.53 -19.04
CA ARG A 305 -59.08 27.53 -18.16
C ARG A 305 -57.92 26.83 -18.86
N LYS A 306 -56.76 27.49 -18.81
CA LYS A 306 -55.49 26.97 -19.33
C LYS A 306 -54.63 26.44 -18.20
N HIS A 307 -53.78 25.48 -18.54
CA HIS A 307 -52.64 25.09 -17.72
C HIS A 307 -51.39 24.97 -18.57
N THR A 308 -50.23 24.92 -17.92
CA THR A 308 -48.94 24.67 -18.58
C THR A 308 -48.46 23.29 -18.19
N SER A 309 -48.32 22.41 -19.17
CA SER A 309 -47.72 21.09 -18.99
C SER A 309 -46.26 21.14 -19.41
N THR A 310 -45.38 20.51 -18.64
CA THR A 310 -43.92 20.51 -18.86
C THR A 310 -43.36 19.10 -18.84
N ILE A 311 -42.60 18.73 -19.87
CA ILE A 311 -41.94 17.43 -19.98
C ILE A 311 -40.43 17.64 -20.11
N LYS A 312 -39.66 16.80 -19.42
CA LYS A 312 -38.21 16.69 -19.56
C LYS A 312 -37.85 15.33 -20.14
N THR A 313 -36.96 15.30 -21.13
CA THR A 313 -36.54 14.08 -21.83
C THR A 313 -35.09 14.19 -22.30
N THR A 314 -34.42 13.06 -22.51
CA THR A 314 -33.08 12.96 -23.08
C THR A 314 -33.10 12.75 -24.60
N GLU A 315 -34.27 12.55 -25.19
CA GLU A 315 -34.45 12.39 -26.63
C GLU A 315 -34.86 13.70 -27.30
N ASP A 316 -34.20 14.04 -28.41
CA ASP A 316 -34.57 15.22 -29.19
C ASP A 316 -35.74 14.88 -30.13
N HIS A 317 -36.94 15.40 -29.81
CA HIS A 317 -38.13 15.26 -30.65
C HIS A 317 -38.32 16.40 -31.66
N GLY A 318 -37.30 17.24 -31.89
CA GLY A 318 -37.36 18.42 -32.75
C GLY A 318 -37.98 19.65 -32.05
N PRO A 319 -38.30 20.72 -32.80
CA PRO A 319 -38.85 21.97 -32.25
C PRO A 319 -40.20 21.80 -31.56
N THR A 320 -41.01 20.83 -32.00
CA THR A 320 -42.33 20.53 -31.45
C THR A 320 -42.55 19.03 -31.32
N TRP A 321 -43.32 18.62 -30.31
CA TRP A 321 -43.62 17.23 -30.02
C TRP A 321 -45.10 17.05 -29.70
N LYS A 322 -45.83 16.37 -30.59
CA LYS A 322 -47.27 16.11 -30.42
C LYS A 322 -47.49 14.79 -29.70
N ARG A 323 -48.14 14.85 -28.54
CA ARG A 323 -48.43 13.66 -27.72
C ARG A 323 -49.59 13.89 -26.76
N THR A 324 -49.99 12.83 -26.07
CA THR A 324 -50.96 12.95 -24.98
C THR A 324 -50.35 13.76 -23.83
N CYS A 325 -51.12 14.74 -23.34
CA CYS A 325 -50.76 15.56 -22.20
C CYS A 325 -50.59 14.68 -20.95
N GLN A 326 -49.53 14.87 -20.16
CA GLN A 326 -49.26 14.00 -19.00
C GLN A 326 -50.34 14.15 -17.91
N GLU A 327 -50.97 15.32 -17.82
CA GLU A 327 -52.11 15.60 -16.93
C GLU A 327 -53.47 15.36 -17.63
N SER A 328 -53.51 14.56 -18.70
CA SER A 328 -54.74 14.33 -19.49
C SER A 328 -55.90 13.70 -18.71
N SER A 329 -55.64 13.12 -17.53
CA SER A 329 -56.67 12.66 -16.59
C SER A 329 -57.56 13.80 -16.08
N ASP A 330 -57.01 15.00 -16.00
CA ASP A 330 -57.66 16.17 -15.40
C ASP A 330 -58.40 17.01 -16.45
N HIS A 331 -58.33 16.58 -17.72
CA HIS A 331 -58.93 17.28 -18.86
C HIS A 331 -60.37 16.86 -19.04
N THR A 332 -61.29 17.82 -18.93
CA THR A 332 -62.69 17.61 -19.31
C THR A 332 -62.91 17.89 -20.80
N LYS A 333 -61.99 18.59 -21.49
CA LYS A 333 -62.06 18.89 -22.93
C LYS A 333 -61.44 17.76 -23.78
N PRO A 334 -62.17 17.12 -24.72
CA PRO A 334 -61.66 15.96 -25.47
C PRO A 334 -60.43 16.28 -26.35
N ASN A 335 -60.44 17.45 -26.99
CA ASN A 335 -59.40 17.87 -27.94
C ASN A 335 -58.12 18.37 -27.23
N SER A 336 -58.13 18.55 -25.91
CA SER A 336 -56.95 18.96 -25.14
C SER A 336 -56.12 17.78 -24.65
N LYS A 337 -56.60 16.53 -24.82
CA LYS A 337 -55.84 15.35 -24.40
C LYS A 337 -54.59 15.14 -25.24
N THR A 338 -54.62 15.52 -26.52
CA THR A 338 -53.45 15.47 -27.41
C THR A 338 -53.00 16.89 -27.72
N VAL A 339 -51.79 17.25 -27.30
CA VAL A 339 -51.26 18.62 -27.38
C VAL A 339 -49.90 18.63 -28.04
N THR A 340 -49.57 19.76 -28.62
CA THR A 340 -48.24 20.02 -29.15
C THR A 340 -47.44 20.72 -28.08
N TYR A 341 -46.35 20.10 -27.65
CA TYR A 341 -45.35 20.73 -26.82
C TYR A 341 -44.30 21.42 -27.70
N THR A 342 -43.82 22.58 -27.28
CA THR A 342 -42.72 23.30 -27.92
C THR A 342 -41.46 23.13 -27.07
N LYS A 343 -40.32 22.87 -27.71
CA LYS A 343 -39.04 22.85 -27.01
C LYS A 343 -38.72 24.26 -26.51
N THR A 344 -38.61 24.43 -25.21
CA THR A 344 -38.36 25.74 -24.58
C THR A 344 -36.99 25.87 -23.97
N ASN A 345 -36.33 24.74 -23.66
CA ASN A 345 -34.97 24.76 -23.14
C ASN A 345 -34.19 23.52 -23.59
N THR A 346 -32.88 23.69 -23.78
CA THR A 346 -31.91 22.62 -23.94
C THR A 346 -30.79 22.87 -22.96
N GLU A 347 -30.65 22.00 -21.97
CA GLU A 347 -29.60 22.08 -20.97
C GLU A 347 -28.63 20.94 -21.18
N GLU A 348 -27.34 21.25 -21.21
CA GLU A 348 -26.31 20.24 -21.00
C GLU A 348 -26.23 19.96 -19.51
N LYS A 349 -26.61 18.74 -19.12
CA LYS A 349 -26.50 18.25 -17.75
C LYS A 349 -25.35 17.28 -17.65
N VAL A 350 -24.39 17.59 -16.79
CA VAL A 350 -23.42 16.60 -16.34
C VAL A 350 -24.16 15.57 -15.49
N VAL A 351 -24.26 14.34 -15.98
CA VAL A 351 -24.74 13.20 -15.19
C VAL A 351 -23.55 12.65 -14.43
N GLY A 352 -23.45 13.08 -13.17
CA GLY A 352 -22.42 12.64 -12.22
C GLY A 352 -21.05 13.25 -12.52
N GLY A 353 -20.54 14.12 -11.63
CA GLY A 353 -19.14 14.58 -11.71
C GLY A 353 -18.13 13.52 -11.25
N TYR A 354 -18.65 12.45 -10.65
CA TYR A 354 -17.95 11.26 -10.17
C TYR A 354 -18.94 10.15 -9.83
N THR A 355 -18.50 8.90 -9.88
CA THR A 355 -19.29 7.71 -9.55
C THR A 355 -18.52 6.79 -8.60
N TYR A 356 -19.27 6.04 -7.80
CA TYR A 356 -18.73 5.02 -6.90
C TYR A 356 -19.18 3.65 -7.39
N TYR A 357 -18.25 2.71 -7.50
CA TYR A 357 -18.55 1.36 -7.91
C TYR A 357 -17.89 0.34 -6.97
N LEU A 358 -18.65 -0.68 -6.61
CA LEU A 358 -18.24 -1.79 -5.76
C LEU A 358 -18.55 -3.08 -6.51
N GLY A 359 -17.53 -3.83 -6.91
CA GLY A 359 -17.70 -5.10 -7.61
C GLY A 359 -16.58 -5.45 -8.59
N ASN A 360 -16.82 -6.50 -9.38
CA ASN A 360 -15.86 -7.04 -10.35
C ASN A 360 -16.31 -6.88 -11.82
N GLY A 361 -17.46 -6.25 -12.07
CA GLY A 361 -18.02 -5.99 -13.41
C GLY A 361 -18.84 -7.11 -14.04
N TYR A 362 -19.03 -8.25 -13.37
CA TYR A 362 -19.81 -9.39 -13.89
C TYR A 362 -21.14 -9.58 -13.15
N ASP A 363 -22.14 -10.18 -13.79
CA ASP A 363 -23.34 -10.67 -13.12
C ASP A 363 -23.28 -12.19 -12.86
N GLU A 364 -24.33 -12.73 -12.25
CA GLU A 364 -24.54 -14.16 -12.08
C GLU A 364 -25.14 -14.76 -13.37
N GLY A 365 -24.29 -15.03 -14.36
CA GLY A 365 -24.68 -15.60 -15.64
C GLY A 365 -23.61 -16.54 -16.19
N ASN A 366 -24.01 -17.55 -16.98
CA ASN A 366 -23.06 -18.45 -17.66
C ASN A 366 -22.66 -17.86 -19.02
N TYR A 367 -21.36 -17.69 -19.23
CA TYR A 367 -20.79 -17.05 -20.41
C TYR A 367 -19.99 -18.03 -21.25
N THR A 368 -20.28 -18.11 -22.55
CA THR A 368 -19.41 -18.74 -23.55
C THR A 368 -18.49 -17.72 -24.24
N THR A 369 -18.78 -16.43 -24.05
CA THR A 369 -17.95 -15.31 -24.49
C THR A 369 -17.95 -14.28 -23.38
N ASP A 370 -16.76 -13.79 -23.02
CA ASP A 370 -16.59 -12.80 -21.98
C ASP A 370 -17.30 -11.48 -22.35
N PRO A 371 -18.28 -11.01 -21.54
CA PRO A 371 -19.07 -9.83 -21.87
C PRO A 371 -18.27 -8.53 -21.80
N ILE A 372 -17.10 -8.53 -21.15
CA ILE A 372 -16.25 -7.35 -21.00
C ILE A 372 -15.11 -7.37 -22.02
N THR A 373 -14.39 -8.49 -22.14
CA THR A 373 -13.21 -8.60 -23.03
C THR A 373 -13.54 -9.08 -24.44
N GLY A 374 -14.67 -9.76 -24.63
CA GLY A 374 -15.07 -10.37 -25.91
C GLY A 374 -14.39 -11.72 -26.20
N GLU A 375 -13.57 -12.24 -25.29
CA GLU A 375 -12.86 -13.51 -25.47
C GLU A 375 -13.82 -14.71 -25.45
N THR A 376 -13.70 -15.63 -26.41
CA THR A 376 -14.50 -16.86 -26.45
C THR A 376 -13.91 -17.92 -25.52
N MET A 377 -14.78 -18.60 -24.78
CA MET A 377 -14.42 -19.57 -23.75
C MET A 377 -14.75 -20.99 -24.22
N THR A 378 -13.94 -21.96 -23.81
CA THR A 378 -14.08 -23.38 -24.22
C THR A 378 -15.28 -24.06 -23.54
N VAL A 379 -15.65 -23.59 -22.35
CA VAL A 379 -16.78 -24.08 -21.55
C VAL A 379 -17.52 -22.86 -21.00
N GLY A 380 -18.85 -22.93 -20.98
CA GLY A 380 -19.67 -21.90 -20.37
C GLY A 380 -19.39 -21.80 -18.86
N GLU A 381 -19.03 -20.62 -18.38
CA GLU A 381 -18.63 -20.40 -16.98
C GLU A 381 -19.38 -19.22 -16.38
N ASN A 382 -19.77 -19.35 -15.10
CA ASN A 382 -20.21 -18.20 -14.31
C ASN A 382 -18.98 -17.42 -13.83
N ARG A 383 -18.79 -16.18 -14.29
CA ARG A 383 -17.61 -15.39 -13.93
C ARG A 383 -17.54 -15.03 -12.43
N GLN A 384 -18.67 -15.03 -11.71
CA GLN A 384 -18.65 -14.90 -10.25
C GLN A 384 -18.05 -16.13 -9.56
N GLN A 385 -18.04 -17.29 -10.21
CA GLN A 385 -17.35 -18.48 -9.69
C GLN A 385 -15.85 -18.21 -9.58
N SER A 386 -15.22 -17.79 -10.67
CA SER A 386 -13.76 -17.63 -10.72
C SER A 386 -13.25 -16.26 -10.26
N TYR A 387 -14.08 -15.22 -10.31
CA TYR A 387 -13.71 -13.85 -9.94
C TYR A 387 -14.47 -13.31 -8.73
N GLY A 388 -15.14 -14.17 -7.95
CA GLY A 388 -15.92 -13.76 -6.79
C GLY A 388 -15.08 -13.03 -5.72
N GLY A 389 -13.80 -13.37 -5.59
CA GLY A 389 -12.84 -12.71 -4.69
C GLY A 389 -12.12 -11.51 -5.30
N ALA A 390 -12.42 -11.13 -6.55
CA ALA A 390 -11.79 -10.00 -7.24
C ALA A 390 -12.66 -8.73 -7.19
N TRP A 391 -13.38 -8.53 -6.08
CA TRP A 391 -14.20 -7.35 -5.85
C TRP A 391 -13.31 -6.22 -5.35
N THR A 392 -13.59 -4.99 -5.78
CA THR A 392 -12.86 -3.80 -5.34
C THR A 392 -13.81 -2.62 -5.20
N ALA A 393 -13.43 -1.64 -4.40
CA ALA A 393 -14.07 -0.35 -4.38
C ALA A 393 -13.37 0.62 -5.36
N ASN A 394 -14.18 1.45 -6.02
CA ASN A 394 -13.74 2.26 -7.14
C ASN A 394 -14.37 3.65 -7.08
N ILE A 395 -13.56 4.68 -7.33
CA ILE A 395 -13.99 6.06 -7.54
C ILE A 395 -13.63 6.44 -8.98
N HIS A 396 -14.62 6.86 -9.77
CA HIS A 396 -14.40 7.43 -11.10
C HIS A 396 -14.75 8.91 -11.09
N GLY A 397 -13.96 9.75 -11.75
CA GLY A 397 -14.21 11.18 -11.91
C GLY A 397 -13.19 12.08 -11.24
N LYS A 398 -13.37 13.40 -11.41
CA LYS A 398 -12.42 14.43 -10.95
C LYS A 398 -12.32 14.56 -9.42
N ARG A 399 -13.35 14.13 -8.70
CA ARG A 399 -13.52 14.29 -7.25
C ARG A 399 -14.18 13.04 -6.66
N GLY A 400 -14.08 12.80 -5.37
CA GLY A 400 -14.83 11.75 -4.68
C GLY A 400 -14.17 11.32 -3.39
N SER A 401 -14.96 10.74 -2.48
CA SER A 401 -14.46 10.18 -1.23
C SER A 401 -15.23 8.94 -0.84
N VAL A 402 -14.52 7.98 -0.27
CA VAL A 402 -15.08 6.78 0.36
C VAL A 402 -14.46 6.69 1.74
N VAL A 403 -15.28 6.70 2.79
CA VAL A 403 -14.83 6.91 4.17
C VAL A 403 -15.56 6.01 5.14
N GLN A 404 -14.84 5.39 6.06
CA GLN A 404 -15.44 4.77 7.24
C GLN A 404 -15.01 5.53 8.50
N THR A 405 -15.90 5.60 9.50
CA THR A 405 -15.60 6.16 10.81
C THR A 405 -15.90 5.13 11.89
N ILE A 406 -14.88 4.68 12.62
CA ILE A 406 -15.07 3.86 13.81
C ILE A 406 -15.55 4.78 14.94
N PRO A 407 -16.75 4.55 15.48
CA PRO A 407 -17.30 5.38 16.53
C PRO A 407 -16.57 5.15 17.86
N THR A 408 -16.59 6.16 18.72
CA THR A 408 -16.01 6.12 20.08
C THR A 408 -16.35 4.85 20.86
N LYS A 409 -17.59 4.36 20.77
CA LYS A 409 -18.05 3.14 21.47
C LYS A 409 -17.38 1.84 21.01
N ASN A 410 -16.80 1.83 19.82
CA ASN A 410 -16.15 0.66 19.24
C ASN A 410 -14.62 0.74 19.40
N MET A 411 -14.06 1.92 19.65
CA MET A 411 -12.63 2.07 19.93
C MET A 411 -12.28 1.41 21.27
N ILE A 412 -11.15 0.71 21.30
CA ILE A 412 -10.76 -0.12 22.46
C ILE A 412 -9.80 0.61 23.40
N LYS A 413 -8.88 1.40 22.86
CA LYS A 413 -7.77 1.98 23.63
C LYS A 413 -7.23 3.25 22.96
N GLU A 414 -6.72 4.17 23.77
CA GLU A 414 -5.89 5.26 23.28
C GLU A 414 -4.57 4.75 22.68
N GLY A 415 -3.96 5.52 21.79
CA GLY A 415 -2.63 5.26 21.25
C GLY A 415 -2.52 5.45 19.75
N TRP A 416 -1.39 5.00 19.20
CA TRP A 416 -1.09 5.07 17.78
C TRP A 416 -1.79 3.95 17.01
N TYR A 417 -2.48 4.33 15.94
CA TYR A 417 -3.08 3.42 14.97
C TYR A 417 -2.46 3.67 13.61
N ARG A 418 -2.03 2.60 12.93
CA ARG A 418 -1.67 2.61 11.52
C ARG A 418 -2.86 2.15 10.70
N VAL A 419 -3.20 2.90 9.66
CA VAL A 419 -4.16 2.50 8.64
C VAL A 419 -3.39 2.25 7.35
N SER A 420 -3.70 1.17 6.64
CA SER A 420 -3.16 0.91 5.31
C SER A 420 -4.23 0.34 4.39
N CYS A 421 -4.00 0.45 3.08
CA CYS A 421 -4.78 -0.22 2.03
C CYS A 421 -3.86 -0.51 0.84
N VAL A 422 -4.35 -1.28 -0.13
CA VAL A 422 -3.77 -1.32 -1.48
C VAL A 422 -4.63 -0.46 -2.41
N GLY A 423 -4.00 0.29 -3.30
CA GLY A 423 -4.73 1.09 -4.26
C GLY A 423 -3.86 1.79 -5.30
N PHE A 424 -4.49 2.10 -6.43
CA PHE A 424 -3.89 2.91 -7.50
C PHE A 424 -4.88 3.92 -8.07
N THR A 425 -4.35 4.89 -8.82
CA THR A 425 -5.13 5.83 -9.62
C THR A 425 -4.58 5.95 -11.04
N THR A 426 -5.46 6.21 -12.01
CA THR A 426 -5.07 6.64 -13.36
C THR A 426 -4.91 8.17 -13.47
N ALA A 427 -5.10 8.91 -12.38
CA ALA A 427 -4.99 10.37 -12.39
C ALA A 427 -3.55 10.82 -12.66
N THR A 428 -3.38 11.72 -13.63
CA THR A 428 -2.10 12.33 -14.02
C THR A 428 -1.84 13.65 -13.30
N LYS A 429 -2.89 14.25 -12.72
CA LYS A 429 -2.85 15.48 -11.92
C LYS A 429 -3.74 15.35 -10.67
N GLY A 430 -3.85 16.41 -9.89
CA GLY A 430 -4.70 16.45 -8.69
C GLY A 430 -4.25 15.50 -7.59
N ILE A 431 -5.12 15.22 -6.64
CA ILE A 431 -4.86 14.29 -5.53
C ILE A 431 -5.66 12.99 -5.68
N ALA A 432 -5.03 11.89 -5.29
CA ALA A 432 -5.67 10.59 -5.02
C ALA A 432 -4.87 9.93 -3.88
N ARG A 433 -5.46 9.82 -2.70
CA ARG A 433 -4.71 9.48 -1.47
C ARG A 433 -5.53 8.70 -0.47
N LEU A 434 -4.86 7.83 0.28
CA LEU A 434 -5.32 7.32 1.57
C LEU A 434 -5.25 8.46 2.59
N TYR A 435 -6.21 8.51 3.50
CA TYR A 435 -6.14 9.37 4.69
C TYR A 435 -6.65 8.68 5.94
N ALA A 436 -6.20 9.17 7.10
CA ALA A 436 -6.74 8.82 8.40
C ALA A 436 -6.81 10.05 9.31
N ALA A 437 -7.81 10.08 10.19
CA ALA A 437 -8.15 11.20 11.05
C ALA A 437 -8.66 10.71 12.42
N ALA A 438 -8.07 11.20 13.51
CA ALA A 438 -8.53 10.94 14.88
C ALA A 438 -9.30 12.15 15.43
N GLY A 439 -10.49 11.90 15.99
CA GLY A 439 -11.29 12.92 16.69
C GLY A 439 -11.96 13.99 15.80
N MET A 440 -11.82 13.91 14.47
CA MET A 440 -12.34 14.90 13.51
C MET A 440 -13.64 14.47 12.79
N GLY A 441 -14.23 13.33 13.18
CA GLY A 441 -15.46 12.81 12.57
C GLY A 441 -15.28 12.43 11.08
N ASN A 442 -16.38 12.36 10.32
CA ASN A 442 -16.40 11.95 8.91
C ASN A 442 -15.90 13.05 7.94
N THR A 443 -15.13 14.02 8.44
CA THR A 443 -14.77 15.20 7.65
C THR A 443 -13.59 14.92 6.72
N THR A 444 -13.82 15.05 5.43
CA THR A 444 -12.80 15.06 4.35
C THR A 444 -12.13 16.44 4.21
N GLY A 445 -12.57 17.44 4.97
CA GLY A 445 -12.54 18.84 4.54
C GLY A 445 -11.77 19.85 5.39
N SER A 446 -10.96 19.49 6.40
CA SER A 446 -10.31 20.54 7.22
C SER A 446 -8.82 20.38 7.54
N ALA A 447 -8.24 19.19 7.45
CA ALA A 447 -6.81 19.05 7.71
C ALA A 447 -6.09 18.90 6.36
N THR A 448 -5.43 19.97 5.90
CA THR A 448 -4.49 19.88 4.78
C THR A 448 -3.07 19.56 5.27
N ALA A 449 -2.79 19.76 6.57
CA ALA A 449 -1.48 19.53 7.16
C ALA A 449 -1.40 18.19 7.90
N GLN A 450 -0.36 17.42 7.58
CA GLN A 450 0.03 16.20 8.30
C GLN A 450 0.29 16.54 9.79
N SER A 451 -0.27 15.75 10.70
CA SER A 451 -0.11 15.89 12.15
C SER A 451 -0.26 14.54 12.85
N GLU A 452 -0.09 14.50 14.18
CA GLU A 452 -0.40 13.29 14.96
C GLU A 452 -1.89 12.90 14.86
N LYS A 453 -2.79 13.79 14.45
CA LYS A 453 -4.24 13.54 14.35
C LYS A 453 -4.74 13.32 12.94
N PHE A 454 -3.98 13.72 11.92
CA PHE A 454 -4.37 13.62 10.52
C PHE A 454 -3.17 13.25 9.67
N ALA A 455 -3.29 12.21 8.85
CA ALA A 455 -2.22 11.82 7.95
C ALA A 455 -2.75 11.37 6.59
N THR A 456 -1.94 11.58 5.55
CA THR A 456 -2.27 11.19 4.17
C THR A 456 -1.10 10.48 3.49
N ALA A 457 -1.40 9.61 2.53
CA ALA A 457 -0.42 9.01 1.64
C ALA A 457 -0.99 8.90 0.22
N SER A 458 -0.31 9.45 -0.79
CA SER A 458 -0.71 9.29 -2.18
C SER A 458 -0.78 7.82 -2.58
N LEU A 459 -1.82 7.50 -3.36
CA LEU A 459 -1.92 6.21 -4.02
C LEU A 459 -0.97 6.15 -5.22
N HIS A 460 -0.60 4.94 -5.62
CA HIS A 460 0.25 4.74 -6.79
C HIS A 460 -0.45 5.25 -8.07
N ARG A 461 0.24 6.06 -8.86
CA ARG A 461 -0.24 6.49 -10.18
C ARG A 461 0.23 5.51 -11.23
N ILE A 462 -0.70 4.82 -11.88
CA ILE A 462 -0.38 3.99 -13.04
C ILE A 462 -0.30 4.85 -14.30
N ASP A 463 0.65 4.52 -15.18
CA ASP A 463 0.71 5.09 -16.53
C ASP A 463 -0.63 4.82 -17.25
N PRO A 464 -1.29 5.84 -17.83
CA PRO A 464 -2.49 5.64 -18.63
C PRO A 464 -2.38 4.54 -19.69
N ALA A 465 -1.19 4.29 -20.25
CA ALA A 465 -0.94 3.21 -21.20
C ALA A 465 -1.07 1.81 -20.59
N ASN A 466 -0.92 1.69 -19.27
CA ASN A 466 -1.01 0.44 -18.50
C ASN A 466 -2.33 0.33 -17.72
N LYS A 467 -3.33 1.16 -18.03
CA LYS A 467 -4.66 1.12 -17.41
C LYS A 467 -5.29 -0.27 -17.59
N PRO A 468 -5.75 -0.93 -16.51
CA PRO A 468 -6.40 -2.23 -16.63
C PRO A 468 -7.72 -2.13 -17.41
N ALA A 469 -8.04 -3.16 -18.19
CA ALA A 469 -9.25 -3.18 -19.01
C ALA A 469 -10.53 -3.53 -18.21
N THR A 470 -10.38 -4.20 -17.06
CA THR A 470 -11.50 -4.71 -16.24
C THR A 470 -11.22 -4.50 -14.75
N TYR A 471 -12.27 -4.50 -13.91
CA TYR A 471 -12.11 -4.46 -12.46
C TYR A 471 -11.38 -5.70 -11.92
N VAL A 472 -11.57 -6.87 -12.55
CA VAL A 472 -10.80 -8.09 -12.21
C VAL A 472 -9.31 -7.92 -12.50
N ALA A 473 -8.95 -7.29 -13.62
CA ALA A 473 -7.55 -7.00 -13.92
C ALA A 473 -6.97 -5.99 -12.91
N ALA A 474 -7.77 -5.02 -12.45
CA ALA A 474 -7.38 -4.09 -11.39
C ALA A 474 -7.15 -4.81 -10.05
N SER A 475 -8.08 -5.66 -9.60
CA SER A 475 -7.89 -6.50 -8.40
C SER A 475 -6.61 -7.34 -8.50
N LYS A 476 -6.38 -8.02 -9.63
CA LYS A 476 -5.16 -8.82 -9.82
C LYS A 476 -3.86 -8.01 -9.76
N LEU A 477 -3.89 -6.73 -10.19
CA LEU A 477 -2.75 -5.84 -10.02
C LEU A 477 -2.48 -5.58 -8.53
N LEU A 478 -3.53 -5.30 -7.76
CA LEU A 478 -3.46 -5.10 -6.30
C LEU A 478 -3.01 -6.38 -5.56
N ASP A 479 -3.42 -7.56 -6.04
CA ASP A 479 -3.11 -8.87 -5.43
C ASP A 479 -1.72 -9.41 -5.79
N THR A 480 -0.89 -8.66 -6.54
CA THR A 480 0.40 -9.17 -7.02
C THR A 480 1.35 -9.42 -5.84
N PRO A 481 1.70 -10.70 -5.53
CA PRO A 481 2.52 -11.01 -4.38
C PRO A 481 3.91 -10.39 -4.52
N ASN A 482 4.44 -9.88 -3.42
CA ASN A 482 5.76 -9.26 -3.30
C ASN A 482 5.95 -7.90 -3.98
N VAL A 483 4.86 -7.25 -4.42
CA VAL A 483 4.89 -5.94 -5.09
C VAL A 483 4.19 -4.90 -4.22
N ASN A 484 4.96 -4.25 -3.35
CA ASN A 484 4.53 -3.14 -2.49
C ASN A 484 4.06 -1.88 -3.23
N THR A 485 4.10 -1.89 -4.55
CA THR A 485 3.92 -0.71 -5.39
C THR A 485 2.61 0.00 -5.09
N TYR A 486 1.57 -0.76 -4.75
CA TYR A 486 0.22 -0.29 -4.51
C TYR A 486 -0.12 -0.08 -3.03
N ASP A 487 0.81 -0.36 -2.10
CA ASP A 487 0.58 -0.09 -0.68
C ASP A 487 0.47 1.42 -0.44
N ALA A 488 -0.48 1.81 0.41
CA ALA A 488 -0.51 3.11 1.05
C ALA A 488 -0.70 2.92 2.56
N SER A 489 0.07 3.65 3.37
CA SER A 489 -0.05 3.60 4.83
C SER A 489 0.13 4.96 5.51
N VAL A 490 -0.69 5.20 6.52
CA VAL A 490 -0.69 6.40 7.36
C VAL A 490 -0.83 6.02 8.84
N LYS A 491 -0.49 6.94 9.74
CA LYS A 491 -0.68 6.74 11.19
C LYS A 491 -1.26 7.97 11.86
N VAL A 492 -2.09 7.74 12.86
CA VAL A 492 -2.70 8.77 13.71
C VAL A 492 -2.76 8.31 15.16
N TYR A 493 -2.82 9.25 16.08
CA TYR A 493 -2.96 9.03 17.51
C TYR A 493 -4.40 9.26 17.94
N VAL A 494 -5.06 8.23 18.46
CA VAL A 494 -6.39 8.32 19.06
C VAL A 494 -6.25 8.60 20.54
N SER A 495 -6.80 9.71 21.03
CA SER A 495 -6.76 10.06 22.44
C SER A 495 -7.95 9.50 23.23
N GLU A 496 -7.74 9.27 24.53
CA GLU A 496 -8.82 9.13 25.50
C GLU A 496 -9.34 10.51 25.90
N LYS A 497 -10.65 10.75 25.75
CA LYS A 497 -11.31 12.01 26.13
C LYS A 497 -11.64 12.05 27.61
N THR A 498 -12.20 10.93 28.08
CA THR A 498 -12.54 10.64 29.47
C THR A 498 -12.30 9.15 29.69
N PRO A 499 -12.07 8.67 30.93
CA PRO A 499 -11.77 7.27 31.18
C PRO A 499 -12.75 6.32 30.46
N GLY A 500 -12.24 5.47 29.57
CA GLY A 500 -13.00 4.51 28.77
C GLY A 500 -13.70 5.07 27.52
N VAL A 501 -13.49 6.34 27.16
CA VAL A 501 -14.14 7.02 26.03
C VAL A 501 -13.07 7.62 25.12
N TYR A 502 -12.92 7.04 23.94
CA TYR A 502 -11.87 7.41 22.98
C TYR A 502 -12.39 8.31 21.86
N GLU A 503 -11.48 9.02 21.19
CA GLU A 503 -11.78 9.69 19.92
C GLU A 503 -12.23 8.69 18.83
N THR A 504 -12.96 9.18 17.84
CA THR A 504 -13.26 8.40 16.63
C THR A 504 -12.01 8.22 15.78
N LEU A 505 -11.97 7.15 14.97
CA LEU A 505 -10.97 6.95 13.93
C LEU A 505 -11.67 6.89 12.58
N SER A 506 -11.42 7.89 11.74
CA SER A 506 -11.97 7.97 10.37
C SER A 506 -10.86 7.75 9.35
N PHE A 507 -11.14 7.02 8.28
CA PHE A 507 -10.16 6.73 7.24
C PHE A 507 -10.84 6.36 5.92
N GLY A 508 -10.08 6.46 4.83
CA GLY A 508 -10.58 6.10 3.51
C GLY A 508 -9.79 6.72 2.38
N ILE A 509 -10.39 6.78 1.19
CA ILE A 509 -9.79 7.34 -0.01
C ILE A 509 -10.39 8.70 -0.34
N GLN A 510 -9.53 9.64 -0.72
CA GLN A 510 -9.89 10.95 -1.23
C GLN A 510 -9.32 11.16 -2.63
N VAL A 511 -10.17 11.56 -3.57
CA VAL A 511 -9.82 11.96 -4.94
C VAL A 511 -10.32 13.39 -5.16
N GLY A 512 -9.46 14.28 -5.64
CA GLY A 512 -9.82 15.68 -5.88
C GLY A 512 -10.29 16.45 -4.64
N SER A 513 -10.53 17.76 -4.81
CA SER A 513 -11.07 18.60 -3.73
C SER A 513 -12.05 19.62 -4.29
N ALA A 514 -13.26 19.69 -3.74
CA ALA A 514 -14.17 20.78 -4.07
C ALA A 514 -13.77 22.11 -3.40
N ALA A 515 -12.95 22.05 -2.34
CA ALA A 515 -12.44 23.25 -1.67
C ALA A 515 -11.26 23.90 -2.41
N ASP A 516 -10.55 23.13 -3.24
CA ASP A 516 -9.39 23.59 -4.01
C ASP A 516 -9.35 22.88 -5.37
N GLU A 517 -9.83 23.57 -6.40
CA GLU A 517 -9.92 22.98 -7.75
C GLU A 517 -8.54 22.66 -8.35
N SER A 518 -7.45 23.23 -7.83
CA SER A 518 -6.09 22.85 -8.26
C SER A 518 -5.73 21.41 -7.89
N GLN A 519 -6.48 20.83 -6.93
CA GLN A 519 -6.33 19.45 -6.50
C GLN A 519 -7.22 18.49 -7.28
N ASP A 520 -8.05 18.96 -8.22
CA ASP A 520 -8.92 18.10 -9.03
C ASP A 520 -8.11 17.10 -9.86
N ALA A 521 -8.56 15.84 -9.81
CA ALA A 521 -8.07 14.80 -10.69
C ALA A 521 -8.61 14.99 -12.12
N ASP A 522 -8.18 14.12 -13.04
CA ASP A 522 -8.73 14.08 -14.39
C ASP A 522 -10.22 13.74 -14.37
N ALA A 523 -10.99 14.26 -15.33
CA ALA A 523 -12.44 14.02 -15.42
C ALA A 523 -12.79 12.53 -15.59
N GLU A 524 -11.88 11.75 -16.16
CA GLU A 524 -12.01 10.30 -16.37
C GLU A 524 -11.09 9.49 -15.44
N ALA A 525 -10.53 10.13 -14.40
CA ALA A 525 -9.67 9.44 -13.45
C ALA A 525 -10.41 8.26 -12.82
N TRP A 526 -9.72 7.12 -12.72
CA TRP A 526 -10.20 5.94 -12.04
C TRP A 526 -9.24 5.61 -10.91
N THR A 527 -9.78 5.56 -9.68
CA THR A 527 -9.06 5.15 -8.49
C THR A 527 -9.66 3.85 -7.97
N CYS A 528 -8.86 2.80 -7.91
CA CYS A 528 -9.22 1.45 -7.46
C CYS A 528 -8.48 1.14 -6.16
N PHE A 529 -9.16 0.58 -5.17
CA PHE A 529 -8.57 0.31 -3.86
C PHE A 529 -9.30 -0.83 -3.14
N ASP A 530 -8.57 -1.47 -2.23
CA ASP A 530 -9.02 -2.64 -1.51
C ASP A 530 -8.16 -2.94 -0.26
N ASN A 531 -8.50 -3.99 0.48
CA ASN A 531 -7.74 -4.59 1.58
C ASN A 531 -7.25 -3.59 2.63
N PHE A 532 -8.18 -2.85 3.21
CA PHE A 532 -7.88 -1.98 4.34
C PHE A 532 -7.41 -2.80 5.56
N LYS A 533 -6.49 -2.21 6.33
CA LYS A 533 -5.97 -2.81 7.56
C LYS A 533 -5.77 -1.74 8.62
N ILE A 534 -6.10 -2.07 9.87
CA ILE A 534 -5.76 -1.26 11.04
C ILE A 534 -4.82 -2.04 11.94
N GLU A 535 -3.72 -1.41 12.32
CA GLU A 535 -2.80 -1.93 13.33
C GLU A 535 -2.71 -0.98 14.51
N TYR A 536 -2.88 -1.48 15.71
CA TYR A 536 -2.62 -0.74 16.93
C TYR A 536 -1.14 -0.89 17.31
N LEU A 537 -0.43 0.24 17.34
CA LEU A 537 1.01 0.34 17.60
C LEU A 537 1.33 0.61 19.08
N GLY A 538 0.31 0.91 19.89
CA GLY A 538 0.43 1.14 21.32
C GLY A 538 0.48 2.59 21.77
N THR A 539 0.70 2.76 23.07
CA THR A 539 1.05 4.01 23.74
C THR A 539 2.50 3.93 24.24
N PRO A 540 3.49 4.06 23.33
CA PRO A 540 4.90 4.20 23.67
C PRO A 540 5.14 5.01 24.96
N PRO A 541 5.75 4.41 26.00
CA PRO A 541 5.99 5.12 27.26
C PRO A 541 7.16 6.11 27.15
N ASN A 542 7.99 5.98 26.11
CA ASN A 542 9.24 6.72 25.95
C ASN A 542 9.21 7.59 24.70
N THR A 543 9.86 8.75 24.78
CA THR A 543 10.00 9.70 23.68
C THR A 543 11.48 10.04 23.49
N LEU A 544 11.90 10.14 22.23
CA LEU A 544 13.24 10.56 21.81
C LEU A 544 13.11 11.71 20.80
N ILE A 545 14.01 12.68 20.87
CA ILE A 545 14.17 13.77 19.92
C ILE A 545 15.52 13.59 19.23
N LEU A 546 15.51 13.60 17.91
CA LEU A 546 16.70 13.62 17.06
C LEU A 546 16.64 14.88 16.20
N ASP A 547 17.59 15.80 16.41
CA ASP A 547 17.53 17.13 15.83
C ASP A 547 18.79 17.47 15.01
N GLU A 548 18.59 17.74 13.71
CA GLU A 548 19.65 18.06 12.75
C GLU A 548 20.39 19.37 13.06
N ASP A 549 19.81 20.23 13.91
CA ASP A 549 20.33 21.55 14.25
C ASP A 549 21.17 21.58 15.53
N GLN A 550 21.44 20.42 16.14
CA GLN A 550 22.29 20.29 17.32
C GLN A 550 23.79 20.32 16.96
N GLU A 551 24.63 20.88 17.84
CA GLU A 551 26.09 21.01 17.66
C GLU A 551 26.88 19.95 18.43
N ASP A 552 26.28 19.37 19.45
CA ASP A 552 26.90 18.45 20.39
C ASP A 552 26.02 17.21 20.52
N GLY A 553 26.56 16.03 20.23
CA GLY A 553 25.87 14.75 20.26
C GLY A 553 25.58 14.23 21.67
N ALA A 554 26.03 14.91 22.73
CA ALA A 554 25.76 14.53 24.12
C ALA A 554 24.26 14.37 24.43
N TYR A 555 23.38 15.12 23.74
CA TYR A 555 21.94 14.96 23.91
C TYR A 555 21.42 13.59 23.47
N ILE A 556 22.07 12.90 22.53
CA ILE A 556 21.67 11.55 22.11
C ILE A 556 21.99 10.55 23.22
N ASN A 557 23.13 10.71 23.90
CA ASN A 557 23.49 9.89 25.07
C ASN A 557 22.55 10.11 26.25
N ALA A 558 22.20 11.36 26.51
CA ALA A 558 21.34 11.75 27.63
C ALA A 558 19.90 11.22 27.53
N GLN A 559 19.51 10.69 26.37
CA GLN A 559 18.17 10.14 26.14
C GLN A 559 18.06 8.65 26.48
N ALA A 560 19.17 7.96 26.79
CA ALA A 560 19.10 6.58 27.29
C ALA A 560 18.66 6.56 28.76
N ALA A 561 17.88 5.55 29.16
CA ALA A 561 17.38 5.44 30.53
C ALA A 561 18.49 5.20 31.56
N ASP A 562 18.41 5.92 32.68
CA ASP A 562 19.36 5.88 33.80
C ASP A 562 19.42 4.53 34.54
N ASP A 563 18.38 3.71 34.41
CA ASP A 563 18.33 2.37 35.01
C ASP A 563 18.95 1.28 34.12
N ASN A 564 19.67 1.68 33.05
CA ASN A 564 20.23 0.80 32.03
C ASN A 564 19.18 -0.08 31.31
N LYS A 565 17.89 0.27 31.32
CA LYS A 565 16.91 -0.48 30.51
C LYS A 565 16.97 -0.08 29.04
N THR A 566 16.68 -1.05 28.17
CA THR A 566 16.48 -0.77 26.74
C THR A 566 15.17 -0.01 26.59
N LEU A 567 15.21 1.16 25.95
CA LEU A 567 14.00 1.91 25.63
C LEU A 567 13.35 1.28 24.41
N GLN A 568 12.57 0.24 24.64
CA GLN A 568 11.76 -0.40 23.61
C GLN A 568 10.48 0.41 23.37
N LYS A 569 9.95 0.29 22.15
CA LYS A 569 8.66 0.87 21.76
C LYS A 569 8.58 2.39 21.97
N SER A 570 9.66 3.13 21.73
CA SER A 570 9.71 4.59 21.86
C SER A 570 9.06 5.29 20.66
N VAL A 571 8.57 6.52 20.87
CA VAL A 571 8.32 7.49 19.79
C VAL A 571 9.59 8.28 19.54
N VAL A 572 9.99 8.43 18.28
CA VAL A 572 11.08 9.31 17.88
C VAL A 572 10.52 10.48 17.09
N TYR A 573 10.85 11.69 17.52
CA TYR A 573 10.63 12.93 16.80
C TYR A 573 11.92 13.30 16.07
N LEU A 574 11.97 12.99 14.77
CA LEU A 574 13.13 13.25 13.92
C LEU A 574 12.95 14.57 13.17
N HIS A 575 13.65 15.62 13.62
CA HIS A 575 13.81 16.88 12.90
C HIS A 575 14.94 16.74 11.88
N ARG A 576 14.57 16.38 10.64
CA ARG A 576 15.50 16.21 9.50
C ARG A 576 14.86 16.70 8.22
N THR A 577 15.39 17.77 7.63
CA THR A 577 14.82 18.38 6.41
C THR A 577 15.18 17.58 5.17
N MET A 578 14.23 16.87 4.54
CA MET A 578 14.46 16.08 3.33
C MET A 578 13.95 16.78 2.07
N ASN A 579 14.61 16.56 0.94
CA ASN A 579 14.08 16.93 -0.37
C ASN A 579 13.25 15.77 -0.93
N THR A 580 11.95 15.97 -1.10
CA THR A 580 11.05 14.96 -1.67
C THR A 580 11.35 14.74 -3.15
N ASP A 581 11.12 13.51 -3.64
CA ASP A 581 11.43 13.04 -5.01
C ASP A 581 12.90 13.20 -5.43
N LYS A 582 13.80 13.47 -4.48
CA LYS A 582 15.24 13.65 -4.68
C LYS A 582 16.01 12.76 -3.72
N TRP A 583 17.23 12.39 -4.12
CA TRP A 583 18.13 11.66 -3.23
C TRP A 583 18.55 12.55 -2.05
N ASN A 584 18.59 11.96 -0.86
CA ASN A 584 19.09 12.53 0.38
C ASN A 584 20.06 11.53 1.00
N SER A 585 21.13 11.99 1.64
CA SER A 585 21.94 11.11 2.50
C SER A 585 21.35 11.04 3.90
N LEU A 586 21.42 9.86 4.53
CA LEU A 586 20.84 9.61 5.84
C LEU A 586 21.77 8.70 6.68
N VAL A 587 21.94 9.08 7.94
CA VAL A 587 22.56 8.25 8.98
C VAL A 587 21.79 8.48 10.27
N LEU A 588 21.43 7.42 10.98
CA LEU A 588 20.63 7.48 12.21
C LEU A 588 21.32 6.74 13.36
N PRO A 589 21.17 7.19 14.62
CA PRO A 589 21.64 6.46 15.81
C PRO A 589 20.68 5.33 16.22
N ILE A 590 19.60 5.14 15.46
CA ILE A 590 18.53 4.15 15.64
C ILE A 590 18.37 3.32 14.37
N SER A 591 17.93 2.08 14.53
CA SER A 591 17.50 1.25 13.41
C SER A 591 16.02 1.47 13.12
N LEU A 592 15.64 1.46 11.84
CA LEU A 592 14.25 1.53 11.39
C LEU A 592 13.90 0.30 10.57
N ASN A 593 12.73 -0.28 10.83
CA ASN A 593 12.16 -1.33 9.99
C ASN A 593 11.46 -0.77 8.75
N VAL A 594 11.16 -1.62 7.78
CA VAL A 594 10.50 -1.23 6.52
C VAL A 594 9.20 -0.46 6.79
N GLY A 595 8.36 -0.94 7.71
CA GLY A 595 7.09 -0.29 8.04
C GLY A 595 7.27 1.13 8.63
N GLN A 596 8.34 1.36 9.40
CA GLN A 596 8.69 2.67 9.93
C GLN A 596 9.20 3.61 8.84
N VAL A 597 10.05 3.12 7.93
CA VAL A 597 10.57 3.91 6.81
C VAL A 597 9.44 4.33 5.88
N LYS A 598 8.61 3.37 5.42
CA LYS A 598 7.44 3.64 4.58
C LYS A 598 6.53 4.70 5.19
N SER A 599 6.27 4.57 6.49
CA SER A 599 5.41 5.49 7.23
C SER A 599 5.89 6.94 7.31
N ILE A 600 7.18 7.23 7.07
CA ILE A 600 7.72 8.60 7.14
C ILE A 600 8.23 9.15 5.81
N PHE A 601 8.72 8.28 4.91
CA PHE A 601 9.27 8.68 3.62
C PHE A 601 8.38 8.29 2.44
N GLY A 602 7.24 7.65 2.71
CA GLY A 602 6.28 7.15 1.71
C GLY A 602 6.51 5.70 1.34
N ASP A 603 5.45 5.00 0.91
CA ASP A 603 5.48 3.55 0.68
C ASP A 603 6.41 3.15 -0.49
N GLN A 604 6.60 4.06 -1.44
CA GLN A 604 7.50 3.93 -2.58
C GLN A 604 8.89 4.52 -2.35
N VAL A 605 9.25 4.84 -1.10
CA VAL A 605 10.61 5.27 -0.76
C VAL A 605 11.66 4.32 -1.34
N HIS A 606 12.73 4.90 -1.87
CA HIS A 606 13.91 4.14 -2.29
C HIS A 606 15.03 4.30 -1.27
N ILE A 607 15.74 3.20 -0.99
CA ILE A 607 16.86 3.18 -0.04
C ILE A 607 18.00 2.39 -0.69
N SER A 608 19.17 3.01 -0.77
CA SER A 608 20.35 2.42 -1.38
C SER A 608 21.58 2.53 -0.48
N GLU A 609 22.44 1.53 -0.56
CA GLU A 609 23.70 1.40 0.17
C GLU A 609 24.90 1.64 -0.75
N PHE A 610 25.90 2.35 -0.24
CA PHE A 610 27.15 2.56 -0.94
C PHE A 610 27.96 1.26 -1.08
N LYS A 611 28.42 0.95 -2.30
CA LYS A 611 29.33 -0.18 -2.59
C LYS A 611 30.69 0.25 -3.16
N GLY A 612 30.78 1.46 -3.71
CA GLY A 612 31.94 1.93 -4.47
C GLY A 612 31.94 1.41 -5.90
N ALA A 613 33.10 1.45 -6.56
CA ALA A 613 33.31 0.98 -7.92
C ALA A 613 33.63 -0.51 -7.94
N TYR A 614 32.71 -1.28 -8.53
CA TYR A 614 32.87 -2.74 -8.66
C TYR A 614 32.52 -3.29 -10.05
N ASP A 615 31.99 -2.47 -10.98
CA ASP A 615 31.75 -2.88 -12.36
C ASP A 615 33.01 -2.72 -13.21
N GLU A 616 33.55 -3.83 -13.69
CA GLU A 616 34.74 -3.90 -14.55
C GLU A 616 34.54 -3.13 -15.88
N ASN A 617 33.31 -3.06 -16.40
CA ASN A 617 33.03 -2.33 -17.65
C ASN A 617 32.95 -0.81 -17.45
N HIS A 618 32.77 -0.37 -16.21
CA HIS A 618 32.70 1.03 -15.82
C HIS A 618 33.56 1.26 -14.58
N PRO A 619 34.90 1.15 -14.71
CA PRO A 619 35.82 1.05 -13.58
C PRO A 619 35.78 2.28 -12.67
N GLN A 620 35.33 3.44 -13.16
CA GLN A 620 35.24 4.71 -12.41
C GLN A 620 33.81 5.06 -11.98
N ARG A 621 32.92 4.09 -11.90
CA ARG A 621 31.52 4.31 -11.53
C ARG A 621 31.30 3.95 -10.07
N ILE A 622 30.89 4.93 -9.27
CA ILE A 622 30.45 4.67 -7.89
C ILE A 622 29.02 4.16 -7.90
N ILE A 623 28.81 2.99 -7.31
CA ILE A 623 27.52 2.33 -7.34
C ILE A 623 26.88 2.35 -5.94
N PHE A 624 25.58 2.65 -5.92
CA PHE A 624 24.69 2.49 -4.80
C PHE A 624 23.61 1.45 -5.13
N ASP A 625 23.67 0.31 -4.45
CA ASP A 625 22.71 -0.79 -4.65
C ASP A 625 21.48 -0.60 -3.76
N PRO A 626 20.28 -1.02 -4.18
CA PRO A 626 19.14 -1.12 -3.26
C PRO A 626 19.48 -1.95 -2.02
N ILE A 627 18.84 -1.64 -0.88
CA ILE A 627 18.92 -2.49 0.31
C ILE A 627 18.43 -3.91 0.00
N THR A 628 18.96 -4.89 0.74
CA THR A 628 18.56 -6.30 0.60
C THR A 628 17.34 -6.69 1.45
N ALA A 629 16.88 -5.80 2.33
CA ALA A 629 15.74 -6.05 3.20
C ALA A 629 14.48 -6.34 2.38
N ASN A 630 13.73 -7.37 2.77
CA ASN A 630 12.46 -7.68 2.13
C ASN A 630 11.48 -6.53 2.37
N ARG A 631 11.16 -5.78 1.33
CA ARG A 631 10.22 -4.66 1.43
C ARG A 631 8.82 -5.10 1.88
N ASN A 632 8.43 -6.36 1.65
CA ASN A 632 7.11 -6.87 2.04
C ASN A 632 7.02 -7.23 3.52
N ASP A 633 8.16 -7.37 4.20
CA ASP A 633 8.21 -7.63 5.63
C ASP A 633 8.33 -6.30 6.37
N ALA A 634 7.21 -5.84 6.95
CA ALA A 634 7.17 -4.57 7.68
C ALA A 634 8.12 -4.53 8.89
N ASP A 635 8.50 -5.68 9.44
CA ASP A 635 9.39 -5.80 10.59
C ASP A 635 10.87 -5.97 10.21
N ALA A 636 11.17 -6.24 8.93
CA ALA A 636 12.55 -6.33 8.45
C ALA A 636 13.29 -4.99 8.62
N ILE A 637 14.54 -5.04 9.09
CA ILE A 637 15.34 -3.84 9.29
C ILE A 637 15.76 -3.28 7.92
N ALA A 638 15.34 -2.05 7.62
CA ALA A 638 15.64 -1.36 6.38
C ALA A 638 16.80 -0.36 6.53
N ILE A 639 16.91 0.27 7.70
CA ILE A 639 17.98 1.20 8.06
C ILE A 639 18.56 0.71 9.38
N GLU A 640 19.87 0.48 9.41
CA GLU A 640 20.57 0.11 10.64
C GLU A 640 21.20 1.33 11.32
N ALA A 641 21.18 1.33 12.67
CA ALA A 641 21.86 2.33 13.47
C ALA A 641 23.36 2.42 13.10
N GLY A 642 23.83 3.63 12.77
CA GLY A 642 25.24 3.88 12.44
C GLY A 642 25.65 3.53 11.02
N LYS A 643 24.74 3.04 10.17
CA LYS A 643 24.99 2.86 8.73
C LYS A 643 24.50 4.05 7.92
N LEU A 644 25.16 4.30 6.79
CA LEU A 644 24.86 5.37 5.87
C LEU A 644 24.07 4.86 4.67
N TYR A 645 23.05 5.62 4.28
CA TYR A 645 22.16 5.31 3.18
C TYR A 645 21.92 6.52 2.30
N LEU A 646 21.62 6.27 1.03
CA LEU A 646 20.85 7.19 0.21
C LEU A 646 19.37 6.86 0.33
N VAL A 647 18.54 7.88 0.54
CA VAL A 647 17.09 7.75 0.66
C VAL A 647 16.43 8.75 -0.29
N LYS A 648 15.47 8.28 -1.08
CA LYS A 648 14.63 9.12 -1.93
C LYS A 648 13.18 9.02 -1.44
N PRO A 649 12.73 9.97 -0.60
CA PRO A 649 11.35 10.04 -0.18
C PRO A 649 10.44 10.35 -1.37
N THR A 650 9.17 9.93 -1.29
CA THR A 650 8.14 10.31 -2.25
C THR A 650 7.74 11.78 -2.10
N ALA A 651 6.94 12.31 -3.03
CA ALA A 651 6.38 13.66 -2.98
C ALA A 651 5.75 14.02 -1.61
N ASP A 652 5.01 13.08 -1.02
CA ASP A 652 4.37 13.25 0.31
C ASP A 652 5.27 12.89 1.49
N GLY A 653 6.47 12.35 1.24
CA GLY A 653 7.44 11.93 2.26
C GLY A 653 8.23 13.09 2.87
N GLY A 654 7.69 14.31 2.81
CA GLY A 654 8.30 15.52 3.35
C GLY A 654 8.03 15.66 4.85
N MET A 655 8.91 16.40 5.54
CA MET A 655 8.79 16.60 6.99
C MET A 655 7.55 17.46 7.32
N PRO A 656 6.62 16.97 8.15
CA PRO A 656 5.48 17.77 8.59
C PRO A 656 5.91 19.05 9.32
N GLN A 657 5.16 20.13 9.12
CA GLN A 657 5.47 21.48 9.62
C GLN A 657 4.41 21.96 10.62
N GLY A 658 4.81 22.81 11.57
CA GLY A 658 3.88 23.48 12.49
C GLY A 658 3.18 22.54 13.48
N GLN A 659 3.82 21.44 13.85
CA GLN A 659 3.33 20.49 14.84
C GLN A 659 3.53 21.01 16.28
N PRO A 660 2.85 20.40 17.29
CA PRO A 660 3.05 20.75 18.69
C PRO A 660 4.53 20.67 19.11
N GLU A 661 4.99 21.64 19.89
CA GLU A 661 6.37 21.70 20.38
C GLU A 661 6.71 20.44 21.19
N LYS A 662 7.82 19.80 20.86
CA LYS A 662 8.43 18.73 21.66
C LYS A 662 9.73 19.24 22.25
N THR A 663 9.94 18.96 23.53
CA THR A 663 11.09 19.44 24.28
C THR A 663 11.86 18.30 24.94
N PHE A 664 13.17 18.48 25.03
CA PHE A 664 14.06 17.59 25.78
C PHE A 664 15.12 18.43 26.48
N THR A 665 15.30 18.23 27.79
CA THR A 665 16.26 18.98 28.60
C THR A 665 17.32 18.04 29.15
N TYR A 666 18.59 18.39 28.95
CA TYR A 666 19.76 17.66 29.46
C TYR A 666 20.82 18.66 29.91
N ASN A 667 21.47 18.43 31.06
CA ASN A 667 22.55 19.29 31.56
C ASN A 667 22.23 20.81 31.53
N GLY A 668 20.98 21.20 31.80
CA GLY A 668 20.51 22.59 31.74
C GLY A 668 20.31 23.18 30.34
N LYS A 669 20.56 22.42 29.26
CA LYS A 669 20.27 22.77 27.87
C LYS A 669 18.90 22.20 27.46
N THR A 670 18.12 22.97 26.71
CA THR A 670 16.79 22.55 26.22
C THR A 670 16.75 22.55 24.70
N ILE A 671 16.36 21.41 24.13
CA ILE A 671 16.07 21.23 22.71
C ILE A 671 14.57 21.43 22.49
N LYS A 672 14.20 22.09 21.40
CA LYS A 672 12.81 22.37 21.01
C LYS A 672 12.61 22.13 19.53
N VAL A 673 11.63 21.33 19.16
CA VAL A 673 11.28 21.06 17.75
C VAL A 673 9.78 21.21 17.50
N THR A 674 9.41 21.81 16.38
CA THR A 674 8.01 21.99 15.92
C THR A 674 7.77 21.40 14.53
N ASN A 675 8.82 21.02 13.82
CA ASN A 675 8.74 20.32 12.55
C ASN A 675 9.47 18.98 12.73
N TYR A 676 8.86 17.84 12.46
CA TYR A 676 9.51 16.54 12.69
C TYR A 676 8.74 15.40 12.04
N TYR A 677 9.43 14.34 11.65
CA TYR A 677 8.78 13.05 11.46
C TYR A 677 8.52 12.42 12.81
N THR A 678 7.32 11.87 13.01
CA THR A 678 7.01 11.02 14.15
C THR A 678 7.26 9.58 13.75
N ILE A 679 8.07 8.82 14.49
CA ILE A 679 8.38 7.41 14.24
C ILE A 679 7.95 6.60 15.46
N VAL A 680 7.12 5.58 15.28
CA VAL A 680 6.51 4.83 16.39
C VAL A 680 7.15 3.45 16.49
N GLY A 681 7.39 2.99 17.72
CA GLY A 681 7.84 1.62 17.99
C GLY A 681 9.35 1.42 17.84
N VAL A 682 10.16 2.48 17.99
CA VAL A 682 11.62 2.40 17.85
C VAL A 682 12.25 1.83 19.11
N THR A 683 13.26 0.98 18.96
CA THR A 683 14.09 0.52 20.07
C THR A 683 15.37 1.34 20.13
N PHE A 684 15.66 1.91 21.29
CA PHE A 684 16.89 2.64 21.56
C PHE A 684 17.73 1.94 22.64
N LYS A 685 19.05 2.07 22.50
CA LYS A 685 20.06 1.33 23.27
C LYS A 685 20.06 1.74 24.75
N GLN A 686 20.61 0.87 25.60
CA GLN A 686 20.75 1.10 27.04
C GLN A 686 21.85 2.12 27.31
N GLN A 687 21.82 2.78 28.47
CA GLN A 687 22.82 3.78 28.85
C GLN A 687 24.26 3.22 28.80
N LYS A 688 24.51 2.00 29.30
CA LYS A 688 25.83 1.35 29.22
C LYS A 688 26.36 1.17 27.78
N ASP A 689 25.47 1.05 26.80
CA ASP A 689 25.82 0.80 25.40
C ASP A 689 26.03 2.11 24.62
N VAL A 690 25.63 3.26 25.19
CA VAL A 690 25.77 4.58 24.56
C VAL A 690 26.69 5.54 25.31
N LYS A 691 26.91 5.35 26.61
CA LYS A 691 27.68 6.28 27.47
C LYS A 691 29.08 6.62 26.94
N ASP A 692 29.72 5.67 26.26
CA ASP A 692 31.08 5.81 25.73
C ASP A 692 31.08 6.16 24.22
N ILE A 693 29.90 6.29 23.60
CA ILE A 693 29.76 6.69 22.19
C ILE A 693 29.87 8.21 22.09
N ASN A 694 30.83 8.68 21.30
CA ASN A 694 30.91 10.08 20.92
C ASN A 694 30.03 10.35 19.69
N TYR A 695 28.76 10.71 19.91
CA TYR A 695 27.85 11.08 18.83
C TYR A 695 28.20 12.41 18.12
N SER A 696 29.16 13.19 18.65
CA SER A 696 29.72 14.36 17.96
C SER A 696 30.80 13.98 16.94
N ALA A 697 31.32 12.74 17.00
CA ALA A 697 32.30 12.24 16.05
C ALA A 697 31.66 11.89 14.70
N ARG A 698 32.50 11.82 13.67
CA ARG A 698 32.09 11.36 12.34
C ARG A 698 31.71 9.88 12.36
N VAL A 699 30.66 9.55 11.61
CA VAL A 699 30.28 8.18 11.32
C VAL A 699 31.08 7.71 10.11
N MET A 700 32.07 6.87 10.35
CA MET A 700 32.92 6.30 9.32
C MET A 700 32.22 5.08 8.71
N GLY A 701 31.62 5.23 7.54
CA GLY A 701 30.93 4.15 6.85
C GLY A 701 31.87 3.24 6.06
N THR A 702 31.29 2.40 5.21
CA THR A 702 32.00 1.44 4.37
C THR A 702 32.95 2.15 3.40
N THR A 703 34.16 1.63 3.25
CA THR A 703 35.08 2.02 2.18
C THR A 703 34.77 1.21 0.92
N GLY A 704 34.88 1.83 -0.24
CA GLY A 704 34.71 1.21 -1.54
C GLY A 704 35.81 1.68 -2.48
N ASN A 705 36.02 0.97 -3.58
CA ASN A 705 36.96 1.44 -4.58
C ASN A 705 36.40 2.74 -5.21
N GLU A 706 37.24 3.74 -5.40
CA GLU A 706 36.96 4.90 -6.24
C GLU A 706 37.10 4.55 -7.72
N ASP A 707 37.98 3.60 -8.01
CA ASP A 707 38.29 3.11 -9.35
C ASP A 707 38.68 1.62 -9.26
N PHE A 708 38.06 0.78 -10.09
CA PHE A 708 38.22 -0.68 -10.11
C PHE A 708 39.67 -1.10 -10.43
N ASP A 709 40.35 -0.36 -11.31
CA ASP A 709 41.69 -0.69 -11.80
C ASP A 709 42.77 -0.26 -10.79
N THR A 710 42.68 0.97 -10.30
CA THR A 710 43.68 1.55 -9.38
C THR A 710 43.47 1.14 -7.93
N LYS A 711 42.25 0.70 -7.58
CA LYS A 711 41.82 0.36 -6.21
C LYS A 711 42.06 1.49 -5.20
N GLN A 712 42.08 2.74 -5.67
CA GLN A 712 41.97 3.92 -4.81
C GLN A 712 40.67 3.79 -4.00
N GLN A 713 40.63 4.30 -2.76
CA GLN A 713 39.48 4.10 -1.89
C GLN A 713 38.75 5.41 -1.60
N VAL A 714 37.43 5.35 -1.69
CA VAL A 714 36.50 6.40 -1.26
C VAL A 714 35.64 5.85 -0.12
N GLN A 715 35.23 6.71 0.79
CA GLN A 715 34.44 6.33 1.95
C GLN A 715 33.18 7.17 2.04
N PHE A 716 32.06 6.52 2.34
CA PHE A 716 30.84 7.21 2.69
C PHE A 716 30.89 7.57 4.18
N VAL A 717 30.92 8.87 4.49
CA VAL A 717 31.09 9.40 5.85
C VAL A 717 29.86 10.23 6.21
N GLY A 718 29.50 10.28 7.50
CA GLY A 718 28.39 11.11 7.96
C GLY A 718 28.57 11.71 9.34
N THR A 719 27.52 12.36 9.81
CA THR A 719 27.47 13.03 11.12
C THR A 719 26.05 12.97 11.69
N TYR A 720 25.93 12.94 13.02
CA TYR A 720 24.66 13.09 13.73
C TYR A 720 24.34 14.55 14.10
N VAL A 721 25.33 15.43 14.06
CA VAL A 721 25.24 16.85 14.48
C VAL A 721 25.75 17.79 13.39
N LYS A 722 25.54 19.09 13.56
CA LYS A 722 26.06 20.12 12.65
C LYS A 722 27.59 20.10 12.59
N CYS A 723 28.10 20.22 11.39
CA CYS A 723 29.52 20.34 11.03
C CYS A 723 29.83 21.76 10.55
N PHE A 724 29.61 22.77 11.41
CA PHE A 724 29.71 24.19 11.03
C PHE A 724 31.01 24.85 11.51
N GLU A 725 31.57 24.34 12.60
CA GLU A 725 32.84 24.77 13.19
C GLU A 725 34.03 24.37 12.31
N ASN A 726 35.07 25.22 12.27
CA ASN A 726 36.21 25.04 11.36
C ASN A 726 36.91 23.69 11.49
N ASN A 727 36.97 23.11 12.69
CA ASN A 727 37.62 21.81 12.93
C ASN A 727 36.74 20.59 12.64
N ASN A 728 35.48 20.77 12.25
CA ASN A 728 34.53 19.67 12.01
C ASN A 728 33.77 19.77 10.69
N LYS A 729 34.14 20.69 9.78
CA LYS A 729 33.53 20.79 8.44
C LYS A 729 33.80 19.54 7.60
N ILE A 730 32.98 19.34 6.57
CA ILE A 730 33.29 18.39 5.50
C ILE A 730 34.62 18.82 4.87
N PRO A 731 35.61 17.91 4.74
CA PRO A 731 36.90 18.26 4.14
C PRO A 731 36.75 18.79 2.72
N ALA A 732 37.68 19.64 2.30
CA ALA A 732 37.87 19.95 0.89
C ALA A 732 38.08 18.65 0.07
N ASN A 733 37.79 18.72 -1.23
CA ASN A 733 37.88 17.60 -2.17
C ASN A 733 36.90 16.45 -1.87
N SER A 734 35.76 16.77 -1.26
CA SER A 734 34.66 15.82 -0.98
C SER A 734 33.52 15.98 -1.99
N TYR A 735 32.73 14.93 -2.17
CA TYR A 735 31.46 14.99 -2.87
C TYR A 735 30.32 15.14 -1.87
N VAL A 736 29.49 16.16 -2.09
CA VAL A 736 28.32 16.44 -1.26
C VAL A 736 27.07 16.35 -2.11
N LEU A 737 26.04 15.72 -1.55
CA LEU A 737 24.72 15.72 -2.15
C LEU A 737 24.08 17.08 -1.87
N ASN A 738 23.67 17.80 -2.91
CA ASN A 738 23.10 19.12 -2.70
C ASN A 738 21.71 19.00 -2.07
N GLY A 739 21.56 19.62 -0.89
CA GLY A 739 20.27 19.86 -0.25
C GLY A 739 19.49 20.89 -1.07
N ASN A 740 19.62 22.18 -0.73
CA ASN A 740 18.96 23.29 -1.41
C ASN A 740 19.88 24.52 -1.50
N ASN A 741 21.19 24.32 -1.66
CA ASN A 741 22.11 25.45 -1.74
C ASN A 741 21.88 26.23 -3.03
N LEU A 742 21.93 27.57 -2.94
CA LEU A 742 21.82 28.48 -4.08
C LEU A 742 22.82 28.08 -5.18
N GLY A 743 22.33 27.96 -6.41
CA GLY A 743 23.15 27.66 -7.59
C GLY A 743 23.27 26.17 -7.97
N GLY A 744 22.69 25.25 -7.19
CA GLY A 744 22.74 23.81 -7.47
C GLY A 744 21.37 23.15 -7.54
N THR A 745 21.27 22.02 -8.22
CA THR A 745 20.06 21.20 -8.29
C THR A 745 20.00 20.26 -7.09
N ALA A 746 18.89 20.26 -6.37
CA ALA A 746 18.67 19.37 -5.23
C ALA A 746 18.78 17.90 -5.63
N GLY A 747 19.42 17.09 -4.78
CA GLY A 747 19.57 15.64 -4.97
C GLY A 747 20.66 15.20 -5.93
N LEU A 748 21.47 16.13 -6.47
CA LEU A 748 22.63 15.80 -7.28
C LEU A 748 23.92 15.90 -6.46
N TRP A 749 24.89 15.05 -6.79
CA TRP A 749 26.23 15.11 -6.21
C TRP A 749 27.06 16.25 -6.81
N TYR A 750 27.81 16.93 -5.94
CA TYR A 750 28.72 18.01 -6.31
C TYR A 750 30.07 17.81 -5.65
N TYR A 751 31.12 17.94 -6.44
CA TYR A 751 32.49 18.00 -5.95
C TYR A 751 32.77 19.39 -5.36
N ARG A 752 33.40 19.45 -4.19
CA ARG A 752 33.72 20.71 -3.50
C ARG A 752 35.22 20.80 -3.25
N THR A 753 35.86 21.85 -3.76
CA THR A 753 37.30 22.10 -3.54
C THR A 753 37.58 22.84 -2.23
N VAL A 754 36.54 23.22 -1.50
CA VAL A 754 36.62 23.93 -0.23
C VAL A 754 35.88 23.16 0.85
N GLU A 755 36.27 23.38 2.10
CA GLU A 755 35.55 22.85 3.25
C GLU A 755 34.09 23.28 3.22
N THR A 756 33.19 22.33 3.48
CA THR A 756 31.76 22.55 3.34
C THR A 756 31.04 22.29 4.67
N LYS A 757 30.05 23.13 4.98
CA LYS A 757 29.20 22.96 6.17
C LYS A 757 28.06 21.99 5.87
N THR A 758 27.68 21.17 6.85
CA THR A 758 26.48 20.32 6.77
C THR A 758 25.76 20.24 8.11
N LYS A 759 24.44 20.06 8.08
CA LYS A 759 23.62 19.78 9.26
C LYS A 759 23.72 18.29 9.66
N GLY A 760 23.16 17.93 10.82
CA GLY A 760 23.14 16.55 11.33
C GLY A 760 22.39 15.55 10.45
N PHE A 761 22.60 14.26 10.73
CA PHE A 761 22.01 13.10 10.04
C PHE A 761 22.21 13.08 8.52
N ARG A 762 23.36 13.56 8.07
CA ARG A 762 23.74 13.66 6.65
C ARG A 762 25.08 12.98 6.42
N GLY A 763 25.26 12.50 5.19
CA GLY A 763 26.51 11.91 4.70
C GLY A 763 27.02 12.53 3.41
N TRP A 764 28.31 12.30 3.14
CA TRP A 764 29.07 12.74 1.98
C TRP A 764 30.13 11.69 1.61
N LEU A 765 30.63 11.72 0.38
CA LEU A 765 31.76 10.87 -0.03
C LEU A 765 33.06 11.66 0.07
N GLN A 766 34.10 11.04 0.61
CA GLN A 766 35.44 11.62 0.67
C GLN A 766 36.50 10.54 0.40
N SER A 767 37.65 10.95 -0.14
CA SER A 767 38.81 10.07 -0.30
C SER A 767 39.29 9.51 1.04
N VAL A 768 39.84 8.30 0.99
CA VAL A 768 40.59 7.73 2.11
C VAL A 768 42.05 8.20 2.00
N GLY A 769 42.52 8.98 2.98
CA GLY A 769 43.88 9.57 3.02
C GLY A 769 43.99 10.97 2.36
N ASP A 770 45.20 11.53 2.30
CA ASP A 770 45.48 12.89 1.79
C ASP A 770 45.53 12.99 0.25
N GLN A 771 44.61 12.32 -0.44
CA GLN A 771 44.59 12.24 -1.92
C GLN A 771 43.40 13.01 -2.50
N PRO A 772 43.59 13.87 -3.52
CA PRO A 772 42.50 14.58 -4.16
C PRO A 772 41.57 13.59 -4.86
N SER A 773 40.26 13.68 -4.59
CA SER A 773 39.27 12.79 -5.21
C SER A 773 39.07 13.14 -6.69
N LYS A 774 38.93 12.13 -7.56
CA LYS A 774 38.76 12.30 -9.00
C LYS A 774 37.30 12.30 -9.40
N VAL A 775 36.96 13.05 -10.46
CA VAL A 775 35.60 13.13 -11.04
C VAL A 775 35.09 11.75 -11.46
N PHE A 776 34.04 11.24 -10.79
CA PHE A 776 33.43 9.93 -11.10
C PHE A 776 31.97 10.05 -11.60
N GLU A 777 31.52 9.01 -12.31
CA GLU A 777 30.10 8.80 -12.62
C GLU A 777 29.45 8.02 -11.47
N TYR A 778 28.16 8.23 -11.22
CA TYR A 778 27.45 7.44 -10.21
C TYR A 778 26.25 6.72 -10.81
N GLU A 779 25.95 5.57 -10.22
CA GLU A 779 24.76 4.78 -10.53
C GLU A 779 24.04 4.48 -9.23
N ILE A 780 22.74 4.77 -9.22
CA ILE A 780 21.88 4.51 -8.07
C ILE A 780 20.73 3.65 -8.58
N GLU A 781 20.62 2.43 -8.05
CA GLU A 781 19.60 1.45 -8.45
C GLU A 781 19.56 1.18 -9.96
N GLY A 782 20.72 1.05 -10.61
CA GLY A 782 20.81 0.80 -12.05
C GLY A 782 20.59 2.04 -12.93
N VAL A 783 20.25 3.20 -12.36
CA VAL A 783 20.11 4.46 -13.09
C VAL A 783 21.42 5.24 -13.02
N VAL A 784 22.04 5.41 -14.20
CA VAL A 784 23.29 6.18 -14.33
C VAL A 784 22.97 7.67 -14.43
N GLU A 785 23.52 8.46 -13.50
CA GLU A 785 23.45 9.92 -13.53
C GLU A 785 24.87 10.52 -13.55
N GLN A 786 25.02 11.68 -14.18
CA GLN A 786 26.30 12.40 -14.22
C GLN A 786 26.36 13.48 -13.13
N VAL A 787 27.56 13.75 -12.63
CA VAL A 787 27.84 14.93 -11.77
C VAL A 787 27.54 16.18 -12.59
N ASN A 788 26.65 17.04 -12.09
CA ASN A 788 26.20 18.20 -12.86
C ASN A 788 27.22 19.35 -12.71
N GLY A 789 28.11 19.47 -13.70
CA GLY A 789 29.21 20.45 -13.72
C GLY A 789 28.86 21.87 -14.21
N ASN A 790 27.60 22.15 -14.56
CA ASN A 790 27.19 23.44 -15.15
C ASN A 790 26.46 24.36 -14.15
N ALA A 791 26.93 24.43 -12.90
CA ALA A 791 26.44 25.41 -11.93
C ALA A 791 27.27 26.70 -12.03
N THR A 792 26.80 27.71 -12.76
CA THR A 792 27.50 29.01 -12.90
C THR A 792 27.42 29.91 -11.66
N ALA A 793 26.96 29.40 -10.50
CA ALA A 793 26.63 30.23 -9.33
C ALA A 793 27.07 29.64 -7.97
N ILE A 794 27.91 28.59 -7.92
CA ILE A 794 28.41 28.04 -6.64
C ILE A 794 29.93 28.23 -6.54
N ASP A 795 30.37 28.97 -5.50
CA ASP A 795 31.78 29.12 -5.15
C ASP A 795 32.42 27.77 -4.76
N GLY A 796 33.57 27.47 -5.38
CA GLY A 796 34.36 26.27 -5.08
C GLY A 796 33.84 24.98 -5.74
N ILE A 797 33.05 25.08 -6.81
CA ILE A 797 32.78 23.99 -7.74
C ILE A 797 33.72 24.14 -8.93
N GLU A 798 34.58 23.15 -9.16
CA GLU A 798 35.24 23.03 -10.46
C GLU A 798 34.24 22.43 -11.44
N ALA A 799 33.98 23.15 -12.55
CA ALA A 799 33.32 22.55 -13.70
C ALA A 799 34.11 21.30 -14.06
N ALA A 800 33.43 20.14 -14.12
CA ALA A 800 34.09 18.88 -14.45
C ALA A 800 34.99 19.09 -15.67
N GLN A 801 36.30 18.86 -15.51
CA GLN A 801 37.18 18.72 -16.66
C GLN A 801 36.52 17.72 -17.59
N GLN A 802 36.23 18.15 -18.81
CA GLN A 802 35.75 17.27 -19.86
C GLN A 802 36.68 16.06 -19.90
N ARG A 803 36.14 14.87 -19.59
CA ARG A 803 36.89 13.61 -19.71
C ARG A 803 37.56 13.58 -21.07
N SER A 804 38.81 13.11 -21.12
CA SER A 804 39.44 12.73 -22.37
C SER A 804 38.57 11.67 -23.06
N ALA A 805 37.88 12.06 -24.11
CA ALA A 805 36.95 11.21 -24.83
C ALA A 805 37.36 11.06 -26.29
N ASN A 806 37.09 9.89 -26.83
CA ASN A 806 37.09 9.71 -28.27
C ASN A 806 35.92 10.54 -28.85
N ILE A 807 36.26 11.45 -29.76
CA ILE A 807 35.31 12.28 -30.49
C ILE A 807 35.05 11.57 -31.81
N TYR A 808 33.78 11.32 -32.11
CA TYR A 808 33.34 10.77 -33.37
C TYR A 808 32.51 11.79 -34.14
N ASN A 809 32.55 11.73 -35.46
CA ASN A 809 31.58 12.46 -36.28
C ASN A 809 30.25 11.68 -36.33
N LEU A 810 29.22 12.26 -36.94
CA LEU A 810 27.91 11.62 -37.10
C LEU A 810 27.92 10.29 -37.86
N ASN A 811 28.97 10.03 -38.66
CA ASN A 811 29.15 8.78 -39.40
C ASN A 811 29.85 7.71 -38.56
N GLY A 812 30.13 7.97 -37.28
CA GLY A 812 30.81 7.04 -36.37
C GLY A 812 32.32 6.93 -36.62
N GLN A 813 32.91 7.83 -37.42
CA GLN A 813 34.35 7.85 -37.64
C GLN A 813 35.02 8.60 -36.49
N LEU A 814 36.09 8.01 -35.95
CA LEU A 814 36.90 8.64 -34.91
C LEU A 814 37.63 9.84 -35.51
N VAL A 815 37.36 11.03 -34.99
CA VAL A 815 37.96 12.31 -35.43
C VAL A 815 39.01 12.81 -34.45
N ARG A 816 38.93 12.39 -33.18
CA ARG A 816 39.96 12.70 -32.18
C ARG A 816 39.96 11.63 -31.09
N GLN A 817 41.15 11.14 -30.71
CA GLN A 817 41.28 10.13 -29.66
C GLN A 817 41.66 10.78 -28.33
N GLY A 818 41.01 10.38 -27.24
CA GLY A 818 41.36 10.81 -25.88
C GLY A 818 41.40 12.33 -25.66
N ALA A 819 40.53 13.10 -26.32
CA ALA A 819 40.57 14.54 -26.30
C ALA A 819 39.72 15.13 -25.17
N THR A 820 40.27 16.12 -24.46
CA THR A 820 39.58 16.87 -23.40
C THR A 820 38.83 18.10 -23.92
N SER A 821 38.89 18.38 -25.23
CA SER A 821 38.27 19.54 -25.88
C SER A 821 37.95 19.28 -27.35
N THR A 822 36.85 19.89 -27.82
CA THR A 822 36.47 19.96 -29.24
C THR A 822 37.13 21.13 -29.97
N GLU A 823 37.95 21.92 -29.31
CA GLU A 823 38.64 23.08 -29.88
C GLU A 823 39.58 22.68 -31.03
N GLY A 824 39.46 23.37 -32.16
CA GLY A 824 40.16 23.05 -33.41
C GLY A 824 39.45 22.03 -34.31
N LEU A 825 38.30 21.47 -33.90
CA LEU A 825 37.44 20.72 -34.81
C LEU A 825 36.61 21.68 -35.69
N PRO A 826 36.37 21.35 -36.97
CA PRO A 826 35.45 22.11 -37.81
C PRO A 826 34.05 22.18 -37.22
N SER A 827 33.34 23.28 -37.44
CA SER A 827 31.93 23.44 -37.04
C SER A 827 31.10 22.26 -37.55
N GLY A 828 30.33 21.63 -36.65
CA GLY A 828 29.62 20.39 -36.97
C GLY A 828 29.10 19.66 -35.74
N LEU A 829 28.38 18.56 -35.97
CA LEU A 829 27.86 17.71 -34.90
C LEU A 829 28.79 16.53 -34.63
N TYR A 830 29.16 16.35 -33.37
CA TYR A 830 30.06 15.29 -32.91
C TYR A 830 29.44 14.48 -31.79
N ILE A 831 29.94 13.26 -31.60
CA ILE A 831 29.63 12.40 -30.45
C ILE A 831 30.86 12.40 -29.56
N VAL A 832 30.75 12.99 -28.37
CA VAL A 832 31.81 13.09 -27.36
C VAL A 832 31.33 12.40 -26.09
N GLY A 833 32.03 11.36 -25.65
CA GLY A 833 31.61 10.60 -24.45
C GLY A 833 30.18 10.06 -24.51
N GLY A 834 29.71 9.67 -25.71
CA GLY A 834 28.35 9.16 -25.92
C GLY A 834 27.25 10.23 -26.07
N LYS A 835 27.57 11.53 -25.93
CA LYS A 835 26.61 12.63 -26.11
C LYS A 835 26.82 13.39 -27.42
N LYS A 836 25.73 13.82 -28.05
CA LYS A 836 25.76 14.70 -29.23
C LYS A 836 26.13 16.12 -28.82
N LEU A 837 27.12 16.71 -29.47
CA LEU A 837 27.62 18.05 -29.19
C LEU A 837 27.78 18.84 -30.51
N VAL A 838 27.30 20.08 -30.51
CA VAL A 838 27.45 21.01 -31.65
C VAL A 838 28.72 21.82 -31.41
N VAL A 839 29.72 21.66 -32.28
CA VAL A 839 30.87 22.55 -32.36
C VAL A 839 30.49 23.68 -33.31
N LYS A 840 30.56 24.93 -32.85
CA LYS A 840 30.22 26.12 -33.63
C LYS A 840 31.46 26.79 -34.17
#